data_AF-A0A4Y2HIW6-F1
#
_entry.id   AF-A0A4Y2HIW6-F1
#
_cell.length_a   1.000
_cell.length_b   1.000
_cell.length_c   1.000
_cell.angle_alpha   90.00
_cell.angle_beta   90.00
_cell.angle_gamma   90.00
#
_symmetry.space_group_name_H-M   'P 1'
#
loop_
_entity.id
_entity.type
_entity.pdbx_description
1 polymer ?
#
loop_
_entity_poly.entity_id
_entity_poly.type
_entity_poly.pdbx_seq_one_letter_code
_entity_poly.pdbx_strand_id
1 'polypeptide(L)'
;MLFDEPIQLTANRWYVAWARISGPSSDCGSSGQSVVTTEDQIIFYFKSSKKSNNGTDVNAGQIPQLLYRTITPDSQGLSKPSSEIEPVAVLTKDFSRTVTPDCFQSLLKLLRWAWQSFKAGYCETILGSAMPAVAALIDLERLEYICTSCLHLLKIYINEIYPIGPASKKSNTEVPKLAECVADVRALLQHILSDRLPSAQVKTSFSSIPTSLSTSALLVNYLQAILEECHETFLSCYHAFYPSSQLKWRGLCDLLLTIDVPWVEETVEGDHLLAAVLASLCASSIRLTSTLPITLEIDRTSDSSPLTPEQNQDASPSASNGHTQEMSPGVCGSEVVRYPVLVDCVNTRSEREGCNPGPCSFREVLDRLLSIVKQPLEAMLHQESVKHSSKLITNACGFIAVIVAELSYQSAGTVLDMHGTSGQVLHITPSRFTKVSQNRTWNTGNGSPDAICFSVDRSGILIAGVTVYGGVGNEWHYELELLDDQSGSVVDPSHTQRWKTLAIVRGTFGPEDCYGDVAEIKFERPVPIKENVKYAVRLRNHGSRTNNGDGGLSQVKGPDGCIFTFTDCSLSFNGTNHTRGQIPQILYYSTPQDTESVQNTRDLAELQARRNALSICNSVVKIAAELSIKAQSVEDYDVLCAFGTSHVVTMLLPLIFAHLGPVATSDPRVCLHYYYYYFVSVTYK
;
A
#
# COMPACT_ATOMS: atom_id res chain seq x y z
N MET A 1 6.65 7.99 31.45
CA MET A 1 5.50 8.26 30.58
C MET A 1 5.17 9.74 30.73
N LEU A 2 5.03 10.46 29.61
CA LEU A 2 4.60 11.87 29.59
C LEU A 2 3.26 11.94 28.85
N PHE A 3 2.46 12.97 29.11
CA PHE A 3 1.32 13.30 28.27
C PHE A 3 1.81 13.96 26.98
N ASP A 4 1.06 13.79 25.88
CA ASP A 4 1.38 14.43 24.59
C ASP A 4 1.42 15.96 24.72
N GLU A 5 0.58 16.52 25.60
CA GLU A 5 0.63 17.91 26.03
C GLU A 5 0.61 18.05 27.56
N PRO A 6 1.33 19.05 28.13
CA PRO A 6 1.31 19.29 29.56
C PRO A 6 -0.06 19.75 30.03
N ILE A 7 -0.63 19.04 31.00
CA ILE A 7 -1.94 19.36 31.58
C ILE A 7 -1.79 20.48 32.61
N GLN A 8 -2.41 21.63 32.36
CA GLN A 8 -2.44 22.72 33.33
C GLN A 8 -3.33 22.35 34.52
N LEU A 9 -2.74 22.27 35.72
CA LEU A 9 -3.47 22.01 36.95
C LEU A 9 -3.83 23.32 37.65
N THR A 10 -5.04 23.36 38.20
CA THR A 10 -5.49 24.42 39.12
C THR A 10 -5.22 23.97 40.55
N ALA A 11 -4.61 24.84 41.35
CA ALA A 11 -4.31 24.56 42.75
C ALA A 11 -5.59 24.17 43.53
N ASN A 12 -5.42 23.33 44.55
CA ASN A 12 -6.49 22.87 45.46
C ASN A 12 -7.64 22.11 44.79
N ARG A 13 -7.40 21.51 43.62
CA ARG A 13 -8.36 20.63 42.93
C ARG A 13 -7.86 19.19 42.91
N TRP A 14 -8.77 18.24 43.07
CA TRP A 14 -8.45 16.82 42.96
C TRP A 14 -8.35 16.38 41.51
N TYR A 15 -7.26 15.70 41.17
CA TYR A 15 -7.01 15.07 39.89
C TYR A 15 -6.78 13.57 40.07
N VAL A 16 -6.98 12.78 39.02
CA VAL A 16 -6.75 11.33 39.03
C VAL A 16 -5.81 10.98 37.88
N ALA A 17 -4.61 10.50 38.21
CA ALA A 17 -3.75 9.81 37.25
C ALA A 17 -4.16 8.34 37.20
N TRP A 18 -4.40 7.80 36.01
CA TRP A 18 -4.85 6.43 35.80
C TRP A 18 -4.11 5.81 34.61
N ALA A 19 -3.61 4.60 34.78
CA ALA A 19 -2.89 3.85 33.76
C ALA A 19 -3.44 2.43 33.67
N ARG A 20 -3.52 1.90 32.44
CA ARG A 20 -3.77 0.49 32.16
C ARG A 20 -2.52 -0.07 31.51
N ILE A 21 -1.88 -1.02 32.19
CA ILE A 21 -0.63 -1.65 31.77
C ILE A 21 -0.90 -3.14 31.59
N SER A 22 -0.51 -3.70 30.44
CA SER A 22 -0.61 -5.13 30.13
C SER A 22 0.79 -5.70 29.98
N GLY A 23 1.10 -6.79 30.69
CA GLY A 23 2.43 -7.40 30.69
C GLY A 23 2.63 -8.36 31.88
N PRO A 24 3.84 -8.93 32.05
CA PRO A 24 4.20 -9.72 33.23
C PRO A 24 4.16 -8.88 34.51
N SER A 25 4.23 -9.54 35.68
CA SER A 25 4.24 -8.85 36.98
C SER A 25 5.44 -7.90 37.10
N SER A 26 5.24 -6.73 37.69
CA SER A 26 6.25 -5.69 37.87
C SER A 26 6.51 -5.39 39.34
N ASP A 27 7.67 -4.80 39.64
CA ASP A 27 7.98 -4.26 40.97
C ASP A 27 6.99 -3.16 41.37
N CYS A 28 6.71 -3.01 42.66
CA CYS A 28 5.81 -1.98 43.19
C CYS A 28 6.45 -1.19 44.35
N GLY A 29 5.98 0.05 44.54
CA GLY A 29 6.35 0.87 45.70
C GLY A 29 5.57 0.47 46.94
N SER A 30 6.14 0.71 48.12
CA SER A 30 5.50 0.54 49.42
C SER A 30 5.89 1.69 50.38
N SER A 31 5.15 1.85 51.47
CA SER A 31 5.32 2.96 52.43
C SER A 31 5.11 4.35 51.79
N GLY A 32 4.07 4.47 50.97
CA GLY A 32 3.70 5.71 50.28
C GLY A 32 3.36 6.86 51.23
N GLN A 33 3.57 8.08 50.75
CA GLN A 33 3.37 9.32 51.49
C GLN A 33 2.11 10.01 50.98
N SER A 34 1.16 10.33 51.87
CA SER A 34 -0.07 11.05 51.52
C SER A 34 0.15 12.53 51.25
N VAL A 35 1.31 13.07 51.65
CA VAL A 35 1.73 14.45 51.40
C VAL A 35 3.20 14.46 51.04
N VAL A 36 3.56 15.11 49.94
CA VAL A 36 4.94 15.28 49.48
C VAL A 36 5.19 16.77 49.22
N THR A 37 6.22 17.32 49.86
CA THR A 37 6.68 18.70 49.59
C THR A 37 7.90 18.62 48.69
N THR A 38 7.86 19.29 47.55
CA THR A 38 8.94 19.30 46.57
C THR A 38 9.96 20.40 46.87
N GLU A 39 11.11 20.36 46.19
CA GLU A 39 12.18 21.37 46.34
C GLU A 39 11.70 22.77 45.98
N ASP A 40 10.80 22.89 44.99
CA ASP A 40 10.15 24.13 44.57
C ASP A 40 9.03 24.60 45.53
N GLN A 41 8.95 24.00 46.72
CA GLN A 41 7.97 24.29 47.77
C GLN A 41 6.50 24.04 47.37
N ILE A 42 6.27 23.17 46.38
CA ILE A 42 4.92 22.72 46.03
C ILE A 42 4.55 21.52 46.88
N ILE A 43 3.34 21.55 47.46
CA ILE A 43 2.82 20.46 48.28
C ILE A 43 1.81 19.66 47.46
N PHE A 44 2.15 18.40 47.17
CA PHE A 44 1.25 17.43 46.55
C PHE A 44 0.55 16.60 47.63
N TYR A 45 -0.77 16.46 47.49
CA TYR A 45 -1.61 15.63 48.35
C TYR A 45 -2.10 14.42 47.57
N PHE A 46 -1.92 13.22 48.14
CA PHE A 46 -2.33 11.96 47.56
C PHE A 46 -3.42 11.30 48.40
N LYS A 47 -4.42 10.73 47.72
CA LYS A 47 -5.47 9.91 48.34
C LYS A 47 -5.87 8.78 47.40
N SER A 48 -6.35 7.68 47.99
CA SER A 48 -6.85 6.54 47.22
C SER A 48 -8.06 6.91 46.36
N SER A 49 -8.12 6.36 45.14
CA SER A 49 -9.19 6.60 44.18
C SER A 49 -10.00 5.33 43.92
N LYS A 50 -11.33 5.46 43.88
CA LYS A 50 -12.25 4.34 43.53
C LYS A 50 -12.05 3.82 42.10
N LYS A 51 -11.32 4.53 41.24
CA LYS A 51 -10.95 4.08 39.88
C LYS A 51 -9.76 3.12 39.86
N SER A 52 -9.03 2.96 40.97
CA SER A 52 -7.93 2.01 41.07
C SER A 52 -8.47 0.60 41.33
N ASN A 53 -8.60 -0.18 40.26
CA ASN A 53 -9.11 -1.56 40.29
C ASN A 53 -8.00 -2.62 40.32
N ASN A 54 -6.74 -2.21 40.35
CA ASN A 54 -5.56 -3.09 40.35
C ASN A 54 -4.65 -2.89 41.59
N GLY A 55 -5.23 -2.43 42.69
CA GLY A 55 -4.58 -2.44 44.01
C GLY A 55 -3.69 -1.24 44.38
N THR A 56 -3.42 -0.30 43.47
CA THR A 56 -2.67 0.92 43.84
C THR A 56 -3.48 1.81 44.78
N ASP A 57 -2.91 2.15 45.93
CA ASP A 57 -3.47 3.08 46.90
C ASP A 57 -2.41 4.10 47.38
N VAL A 58 -2.69 4.85 48.44
CA VAL A 58 -1.73 5.86 48.97
C VAL A 58 -0.51 5.23 49.67
N ASN A 59 -0.58 3.96 50.06
CA ASN A 59 0.44 3.27 50.83
C ASN A 59 1.33 2.38 49.94
N ALA A 60 0.79 1.77 48.89
CA ALA A 60 1.53 0.86 48.03
C ALA A 60 0.95 0.78 46.60
N GLY A 61 1.80 0.40 45.63
CA GLY A 61 1.39 0.12 44.26
C GLY A 61 2.27 0.78 43.20
N GLN A 62 1.63 1.14 42.08
CA GLN A 62 2.26 1.75 40.90
C GLN A 62 2.13 3.28 40.89
N ILE A 63 2.78 3.94 39.92
CA ILE A 63 2.82 5.41 39.75
C ILE A 63 3.62 6.08 40.88
N PRO A 64 4.94 5.83 40.96
CA PRO A 64 5.76 6.31 42.06
C PRO A 64 6.01 7.83 42.04
N GLN A 65 5.87 8.49 40.89
CA GLN A 65 6.25 9.90 40.71
C GLN A 65 5.32 10.65 39.74
N LEU A 66 5.14 11.95 39.99
CA LEU A 66 4.51 12.90 39.06
C LEU A 66 5.58 13.85 38.53
N LEU A 67 5.67 13.97 37.21
CA LEU A 67 6.55 14.93 36.55
C LEU A 67 5.78 16.23 36.31
N TYR A 68 6.28 17.35 36.81
CA TYR A 68 5.62 18.66 36.70
C TYR A 68 6.62 19.78 36.38
N ARG A 69 6.11 20.92 35.92
CA ARG A 69 6.87 22.18 35.78
C ARG A 69 6.06 23.33 36.36
N THR A 70 6.71 24.29 36.99
CA THR A 70 6.08 25.56 37.42
C THR A 70 6.10 26.58 36.29
N ILE A 71 5.00 27.29 36.09
CA ILE A 71 4.94 28.45 35.20
C ILE A 71 5.34 29.66 36.04
N THR A 72 6.62 30.04 36.03
CA THR A 72 7.10 31.24 36.71
C THR A 72 6.91 32.44 35.77
N PRO A 73 6.17 33.50 36.15
CA PRO A 73 6.15 34.74 35.39
C PRO A 73 7.39 35.57 35.75
N ASP A 74 8.35 35.64 34.82
CA ASP A 74 9.54 36.49 34.77
C ASP A 74 10.53 36.50 35.96
N SER A 75 11.79 36.16 35.67
CA SER A 75 12.93 36.55 36.51
C SER A 75 14.14 36.86 35.62
N GLN A 76 14.35 38.15 35.37
CA GLN A 76 15.64 38.68 34.92
C GLN A 76 16.69 38.48 36.02
N GLY A 77 17.80 37.83 35.67
CA GLY A 77 19.13 38.01 36.26
C GLY A 77 19.36 37.57 37.71
N LEU A 78 20.04 36.44 37.90
CA LEU A 78 21.24 36.31 38.76
C LEU A 78 21.78 34.86 38.68
N SER A 79 23.07 34.75 38.40
CA SER A 79 23.83 33.52 38.25
C SER A 79 24.01 32.76 39.56
N LYS A 80 23.72 31.45 39.54
CA LYS A 80 24.30 30.44 40.46
C LYS A 80 24.43 29.10 39.73
N PRO A 81 25.41 28.26 40.14
CA PRO A 81 26.03 27.27 39.26
C PRO A 81 25.09 26.11 38.99
N SER A 82 24.90 25.83 37.70
CA SER A 82 24.17 24.68 37.18
C SER A 82 24.81 23.38 37.68
N SER A 83 24.14 22.64 38.55
CA SER A 83 24.25 21.19 38.47
C SER A 83 23.65 20.80 37.11
N GLU A 84 24.50 20.39 36.19
CA GLU A 84 24.14 19.88 34.87
C GLU A 84 23.22 18.66 35.03
N ILE A 85 21.91 18.88 35.12
CA ILE A 85 20.94 17.85 34.75
C ILE A 85 20.78 18.04 33.25
N GLU A 86 21.45 17.17 32.51
CA GLU A 86 21.38 17.10 31.05
C GLU A 86 19.90 17.13 30.63
N PRO A 87 19.46 18.09 29.79
CA PRO A 87 18.07 18.21 29.43
C PRO A 87 17.66 16.93 28.69
N VAL A 88 16.59 16.27 29.18
CA VAL A 88 16.02 15.11 28.50
C VAL A 88 15.56 15.56 27.11
N ALA A 89 16.32 15.21 26.09
CA ALA A 89 15.99 15.48 24.71
C ALA A 89 14.73 14.67 24.33
N VAL A 90 13.61 15.36 24.15
CA VAL A 90 12.42 14.74 23.55
C VAL A 90 12.76 14.51 22.09
N LEU A 91 13.07 13.26 21.74
CA LEU A 91 13.37 12.87 20.36
C LEU A 91 12.09 13.03 19.54
N THR A 92 12.05 14.04 18.68
CA THR A 92 10.95 14.23 17.74
C THR A 92 10.91 13.07 16.75
N LYS A 93 9.79 12.90 16.05
CA LYS A 93 9.73 11.97 14.90
C LYS A 93 10.84 12.28 13.88
N ASP A 94 11.20 13.55 13.73
CA ASP A 94 12.27 14.01 12.84
C ASP A 94 13.65 13.52 13.30
N PHE A 95 13.89 13.31 14.60
CA PHE A 95 15.18 12.82 15.09
C PHE A 95 15.55 11.46 14.48
N SER A 96 14.59 10.55 14.36
CA SER A 96 14.82 9.20 13.82
C SER A 96 14.44 9.04 12.35
N ARG A 97 13.77 10.04 11.75
CA ARG A 97 13.23 9.94 10.38
C ARG A 97 13.67 11.05 9.42
N THR A 98 14.49 11.99 9.86
CA THR A 98 15.13 12.94 8.93
C THR A 98 16.09 12.19 8.02
N VAL A 99 15.74 12.09 6.74
CA VAL A 99 16.60 11.44 5.76
C VAL A 99 17.37 12.49 4.96
N THR A 100 18.70 12.43 5.06
CA THR A 100 19.61 13.20 4.20
C THR A 100 20.33 12.26 3.23
N PRO A 101 20.75 12.72 2.04
CA PRO A 101 21.52 11.90 1.10
C PRO A 101 22.79 11.30 1.73
N ASP A 102 23.48 12.05 2.59
CA ASP A 102 24.73 11.60 3.22
C ASP A 102 24.50 10.51 4.28
N CYS A 103 23.42 10.62 5.07
CA CYS A 103 23.01 9.58 6.00
C CYS A 103 22.66 8.29 5.25
N PHE A 104 21.90 8.43 4.17
CA PHE A 104 21.42 7.29 3.38
C PHE A 104 22.59 6.58 2.65
N GLN A 105 23.53 7.34 2.07
CA GLN A 105 24.75 6.79 1.48
C GLN A 105 25.70 6.15 2.50
N SER A 106 25.80 6.72 3.71
CA SER A 106 26.59 6.13 4.80
C SER A 106 26.02 4.78 5.22
N LEU A 107 24.71 4.68 5.37
CA LEU A 107 24.00 3.45 5.70
C LEU A 107 24.20 2.38 4.62
N LEU A 108 24.12 2.79 3.35
CA LEU A 108 24.34 1.91 2.21
C LEU A 108 25.78 1.37 2.15
N LYS A 109 26.78 2.22 2.42
CA LYS A 109 28.19 1.79 2.52
C LYS A 109 28.41 0.81 3.65
N LEU A 110 27.79 1.04 4.82
CA LEU A 110 27.86 0.14 5.96
C LEU A 110 27.26 -1.23 5.64
N LEU A 111 26.06 -1.27 5.03
CA LEU A 111 25.43 -2.52 4.61
C LEU A 111 26.27 -3.28 3.58
N ARG A 112 26.82 -2.59 2.57
CA ARG A 112 27.72 -3.21 1.58
C ARG A 112 28.91 -3.88 2.23
N TRP A 113 29.60 -3.15 3.10
CA TRP A 113 30.76 -3.67 3.84
C TRP A 113 30.35 -4.85 4.72
N ALA A 114 29.31 -4.69 5.52
CA ALA A 114 28.86 -5.72 6.46
C ALA A 114 28.47 -7.01 5.75
N TRP A 115 27.74 -6.91 4.64
CA TRP A 115 27.38 -8.06 3.82
C TRP A 115 28.60 -8.74 3.18
N GLN A 116 29.52 -7.97 2.59
CA GLN A 116 30.73 -8.53 1.99
C GLN A 116 31.61 -9.24 3.04
N SER A 117 31.79 -8.63 4.21
CA SER A 117 32.52 -9.22 5.33
C SER A 117 31.81 -10.46 5.89
N PHE A 118 30.48 -10.42 6.02
CA PHE A 118 29.69 -11.58 6.44
C PHE A 118 29.85 -12.74 5.46
N LYS A 119 29.70 -12.49 4.16
CA LYS A 119 29.87 -13.51 3.12
C LYS A 119 31.25 -14.15 3.15
N ALA A 120 32.30 -13.34 3.23
CA ALA A 120 33.66 -13.83 3.30
C ALA A 120 33.86 -14.75 4.52
N GLY A 121 33.49 -14.26 5.72
CA GLY A 121 33.59 -15.04 6.95
C GLY A 121 32.70 -16.29 6.94
N TYR A 122 31.48 -16.21 6.40
CA TYR A 122 30.57 -17.35 6.26
C TYR A 122 31.18 -18.43 5.38
N CYS A 123 31.69 -18.07 4.19
CA CYS A 123 32.32 -19.02 3.27
C CYS A 123 33.56 -19.69 3.86
N GLU A 124 34.44 -18.92 4.52
CA GLU A 124 35.62 -19.47 5.21
C GLU A 124 35.22 -20.45 6.32
N THR A 125 34.17 -20.11 7.07
CA THR A 125 33.71 -20.89 8.23
C THR A 125 32.96 -22.16 7.83
N ILE A 126 32.15 -22.11 6.78
CA ILE A 126 31.33 -23.25 6.33
C ILE A 126 32.13 -24.26 5.48
N LEU A 127 33.12 -23.80 4.72
CA LEU A 127 34.01 -24.66 3.93
C LEU A 127 35.24 -25.13 4.72
N GLY A 128 35.49 -24.53 5.89
CA GLY A 128 36.59 -24.89 6.77
C GLY A 128 36.41 -26.29 7.39
N SER A 129 37.44 -27.13 7.30
CA SER A 129 37.44 -28.47 7.94
C SER A 129 37.66 -28.41 9.46
N ALA A 130 38.12 -27.28 9.99
CA ALA A 130 38.40 -27.08 11.41
C ALA A 130 37.23 -26.40 12.12
N MET A 131 37.04 -26.69 13.42
CA MET A 131 36.05 -25.98 14.23
C MET A 131 36.33 -24.47 14.20
N PRO A 132 35.32 -23.64 13.86
CA PRO A 132 35.48 -22.20 13.86
C PRO A 132 35.94 -21.67 15.21
N ALA A 133 36.87 -20.72 15.21
CA ALA A 133 37.21 -20.01 16.43
C ALA A 133 35.94 -19.32 16.96
N VAL A 134 35.68 -19.42 18.27
CA VAL A 134 34.50 -18.79 18.92
C VAL A 134 34.41 -17.29 18.58
N ALA A 135 35.55 -16.62 18.46
CA ALA A 135 35.62 -15.21 18.04
C ALA A 135 35.02 -14.97 16.64
N ALA A 136 35.28 -15.85 15.67
CA ALA A 136 34.75 -15.71 14.31
C ALA A 136 33.23 -15.85 14.28
N LEU A 137 32.65 -16.71 15.12
CA LEU A 137 31.19 -16.85 15.22
C LEU A 137 30.52 -15.61 15.83
N ILE A 138 31.15 -15.02 16.85
CA ILE A 138 30.67 -13.76 17.45
C ILE A 138 30.77 -12.61 16.45
N ASP A 139 31.83 -12.56 15.64
CA ASP A 139 31.97 -11.54 14.61
C ASP A 139 30.93 -11.70 13.49
N LEU A 140 30.58 -12.93 13.12
CA LEU A 140 29.47 -13.20 12.18
C LEU A 140 28.10 -12.81 12.77
N GLU A 141 27.85 -13.08 14.04
CA GLU A 141 26.64 -12.63 14.75
C GLU A 141 26.52 -11.10 14.74
N ARG A 142 27.63 -10.39 15.01
CA ARG A 142 27.65 -8.92 14.94
C ARG A 142 27.39 -8.40 13.53
N LEU A 143 27.97 -9.05 12.52
CA LEU A 143 27.76 -8.67 11.12
C LEU A 143 26.32 -8.93 10.66
N GLU A 144 25.70 -10.01 11.13
CA GLU A 144 24.27 -10.29 10.94
C GLU A 144 23.42 -9.16 11.52
N TYR A 145 23.64 -8.79 12.79
CA TYR A 145 22.94 -7.68 13.44
C TYR A 145 23.12 -6.34 12.71
N ILE A 146 24.32 -6.04 12.21
CA ILE A 146 24.58 -4.81 11.44
C ILE A 146 23.81 -4.85 10.12
N CYS A 147 23.81 -5.98 9.41
CA CYS A 147 23.07 -6.12 8.15
C CYS A 147 21.57 -5.91 8.36
N THR A 148 20.97 -6.63 9.32
CA THR A 148 19.53 -6.55 9.61
C THR A 148 19.12 -5.15 10.07
N SER A 149 19.91 -4.52 10.96
CA SER A 149 19.68 -3.14 11.40
C SER A 149 19.74 -2.13 10.24
N CYS A 150 20.70 -2.30 9.32
CA CYS A 150 20.80 -1.42 8.15
C CYS A 150 19.59 -1.57 7.23
N LEU A 151 19.19 -2.81 6.93
CA LEU A 151 18.02 -3.11 6.10
C LEU A 151 16.74 -2.51 6.70
N HIS A 152 16.55 -2.66 8.01
CA HIS A 152 15.41 -2.09 8.73
C HIS A 152 15.36 -0.55 8.64
N LEU A 153 16.51 0.12 8.80
CA LEU A 153 16.59 1.58 8.67
C LEU A 153 16.34 2.03 7.23
N LEU A 154 16.87 1.32 6.23
CA LEU A 154 16.59 1.59 4.81
C LEU A 154 15.09 1.47 4.51
N LYS A 155 14.42 0.44 5.05
CA LYS A 155 12.97 0.25 4.96
C LYS A 155 12.21 1.46 5.49
N ILE A 156 12.57 1.96 6.68
CA ILE A 156 11.94 3.14 7.28
C ILE A 156 12.18 4.38 6.42
N TYR A 157 13.43 4.63 6.02
CA TYR A 157 13.80 5.84 5.29
C TYR A 157 13.13 5.91 3.92
N ILE A 158 13.12 4.82 3.15
CA ILE A 158 12.45 4.79 1.85
C ILE A 158 10.96 5.08 1.99
N ASN A 159 10.30 4.48 2.99
CA ASN A 159 8.87 4.68 3.21
C ASN A 159 8.51 6.05 3.79
N GLU A 160 9.45 6.75 4.43
CA GLU A 160 9.24 8.15 4.83
C GLU A 160 9.39 9.11 3.64
N ILE A 161 10.37 8.86 2.75
CA ILE A 161 10.57 9.67 1.53
C ILE A 161 9.43 9.44 0.52
N TYR A 162 9.10 8.17 0.28
CA TYR A 162 8.14 7.70 -0.71
C TYR A 162 7.05 6.84 -0.04
N PRO A 163 6.04 7.43 0.64
CA PRO A 163 5.03 6.67 1.37
C PRO A 163 3.97 5.98 0.48
N ILE A 164 3.53 4.79 0.90
CA ILE A 164 2.39 4.07 0.33
C ILE A 164 1.09 4.63 0.97
N GLY A 165 0.26 5.34 0.21
CA GLY A 165 -1.00 5.91 0.72
C GLY A 165 -1.85 6.59 -0.34
N PRO A 166 -3.10 7.00 -0.06
CA PRO A 166 -3.92 7.75 -1.02
C PRO A 166 -3.26 9.09 -1.37
N ALA A 167 -3.37 9.53 -2.62
CA ALA A 167 -2.71 10.71 -3.20
C ALA A 167 -3.10 12.08 -2.57
N SER A 168 -3.77 12.06 -1.41
CA SER A 168 -4.29 13.25 -0.70
C SER A 168 -3.29 13.88 0.26
N LYS A 169 -2.17 13.24 0.58
CA LYS A 169 -1.04 13.90 1.26
C LYS A 169 -0.13 14.49 0.20
N LYS A 170 0.13 15.80 0.27
CA LYS A 170 1.11 16.55 -0.52
C LYS A 170 2.33 15.66 -0.79
N SER A 171 2.66 15.38 -2.05
CA SER A 171 3.88 14.63 -2.34
C SER A 171 5.07 15.43 -1.80
N ASN A 172 5.96 14.78 -1.06
CA ASN A 172 7.21 15.39 -0.65
C ASN A 172 7.93 15.89 -1.91
N THR A 173 8.54 17.09 -1.85
CA THR A 173 9.36 17.58 -2.95
C THR A 173 10.46 16.55 -3.24
N GLU A 174 10.48 16.00 -4.45
CA GLU A 174 11.45 14.99 -4.83
C GLU A 174 12.86 15.58 -4.86
N VAL A 175 13.79 14.92 -4.17
CA VAL A 175 15.21 15.26 -4.19
C VAL A 175 15.92 14.24 -5.07
N PRO A 176 16.49 14.62 -6.23
CA PRO A 176 17.10 13.67 -7.18
C PRO A 176 18.17 12.76 -6.56
N LYS A 177 19.01 13.30 -5.67
CA LYS A 177 20.02 12.51 -4.95
C LYS A 177 19.41 11.42 -4.07
N LEU A 178 18.23 11.63 -3.49
CA LEU A 178 17.54 10.59 -2.72
C LEU A 178 16.99 9.50 -3.64
N ALA A 179 16.47 9.85 -4.82
CA ALA A 179 16.06 8.88 -5.84
C ALA A 179 17.25 8.01 -6.30
N GLU A 180 18.43 8.60 -6.52
CA GLU A 180 19.66 7.86 -6.82
C GLU A 180 20.02 6.87 -5.70
N CYS A 181 19.92 7.30 -4.44
CA CYS A 181 20.15 6.40 -3.31
C CYS A 181 19.14 5.24 -3.27
N VAL A 182 17.86 5.48 -3.57
CA VAL A 182 16.85 4.41 -3.67
C VAL A 182 17.21 3.41 -4.78
N ALA A 183 17.66 3.90 -5.94
CA ALA A 183 18.12 3.05 -7.02
C ALA A 183 19.36 2.22 -6.64
N ASP A 184 20.31 2.82 -5.90
CA ASP A 184 21.49 2.10 -5.41
C ASP A 184 21.16 1.08 -4.30
N VAL A 185 20.14 1.37 -3.46
CA VAL A 185 19.60 0.41 -2.47
C VAL A 185 18.96 -0.77 -3.21
N ARG A 186 18.10 -0.51 -4.21
CA ARG A 186 17.51 -1.55 -5.05
C ARG A 186 18.58 -2.49 -5.61
N ALA A 187 19.63 -1.93 -6.22
CA ALA A 187 20.73 -2.71 -6.79
C ALA A 187 21.47 -3.56 -5.74
N LEU A 188 21.69 -3.02 -4.53
CA LEU A 188 22.34 -3.76 -3.45
C LEU A 188 21.47 -4.91 -2.91
N LEU A 189 20.18 -4.66 -2.69
CA LEU A 189 19.27 -5.72 -2.22
C LEU A 189 19.11 -6.82 -3.27
N GLN A 190 19.03 -6.44 -4.56
CA GLN A 190 19.07 -7.41 -5.66
C GLN A 190 20.34 -8.26 -5.61
N HIS A 191 21.49 -7.65 -5.40
CA HIS A 191 22.76 -8.37 -5.23
C HIS A 191 22.74 -9.30 -4.01
N ILE A 192 22.28 -8.86 -2.85
CA ILE A 192 22.17 -9.71 -1.64
C ILE A 192 21.25 -10.91 -1.89
N LEU A 193 20.10 -10.70 -2.52
CA LEU A 193 19.11 -11.76 -2.81
C LEU A 193 19.52 -12.68 -3.98
N SER A 194 20.46 -12.26 -4.82
CA SER A 194 20.95 -13.06 -5.95
C SER A 194 22.26 -13.78 -5.63
N ASP A 195 22.91 -13.43 -4.51
CA ASP A 195 24.14 -14.05 -4.07
C ASP A 195 23.92 -15.53 -3.75
N ARG A 196 24.71 -16.38 -4.40
CA ARG A 196 24.70 -17.82 -4.21
C ARG A 196 25.74 -18.18 -3.14
N LEU A 197 25.28 -18.53 -1.92
CA LEU A 197 26.12 -18.98 -0.81
C LEU A 197 25.95 -20.48 -0.51
N PRO A 198 27.02 -21.18 -0.09
CA PRO A 198 26.95 -22.61 0.23
C PRO A 198 25.85 -22.92 1.26
N SER A 199 24.99 -23.89 0.94
CA SER A 199 24.04 -24.46 1.91
C SER A 199 24.74 -25.54 2.75
N ALA A 200 24.36 -25.68 4.01
CA ALA A 200 24.93 -26.65 4.95
C ALA A 200 24.79 -28.13 4.53
N GLN A 201 24.12 -28.42 3.41
CA GLN A 201 23.96 -29.77 2.86
C GLN A 201 25.16 -30.27 2.02
N VAL A 202 26.34 -29.66 2.12
CA VAL A 202 27.56 -30.27 1.56
C VAL A 202 27.80 -31.60 2.26
N LYS A 203 27.35 -32.69 1.62
CA LYS A 203 27.56 -34.08 2.05
C LYS A 203 29.07 -34.34 2.11
N THR A 204 29.66 -34.24 3.30
CA THR A 204 30.91 -34.94 3.56
C THR A 204 30.61 -36.43 3.54
N SER A 205 30.86 -37.04 2.39
CA SER A 205 31.08 -38.48 2.33
C SER A 205 32.18 -38.77 3.36
N PHE A 206 31.91 -39.66 4.32
CA PHE A 206 32.78 -40.03 5.45
C PHE A 206 32.80 -39.08 6.67
N SER A 207 31.82 -39.21 7.57
CA SER A 207 32.12 -39.61 8.97
C SER A 207 30.85 -39.92 9.77
N SER A 208 30.83 -41.10 10.37
CA SER A 208 29.80 -41.56 11.29
C SER A 208 30.12 -41.10 12.72
N ILE A 209 29.94 -39.81 13.02
CA ILE A 209 29.90 -39.30 14.40
C ILE A 209 28.76 -38.28 14.50
N PRO A 210 27.76 -38.48 15.38
CA PRO A 210 26.72 -37.51 15.62
C PRO A 210 27.27 -36.37 16.48
N THR A 211 27.79 -35.32 15.87
CA THR A 211 28.14 -34.08 16.57
C THR A 211 26.87 -33.24 16.77
N SER A 212 26.69 -32.78 18.02
CA SER A 212 25.66 -31.87 18.55
C SER A 212 25.17 -30.83 17.54
N LEU A 213 23.89 -30.41 17.60
CA LEU A 213 23.29 -29.23 16.94
C LEU A 213 24.39 -28.23 16.51
N SER A 214 24.82 -28.35 15.26
CA SER A 214 26.21 -28.04 14.87
C SER A 214 26.36 -26.58 14.52
N THR A 215 27.55 -26.01 14.70
CA THR A 215 27.92 -24.64 14.30
C THR A 215 27.42 -24.24 12.90
N SER A 216 27.33 -25.21 11.99
CA SER A 216 26.75 -25.04 10.65
C SER A 216 25.27 -24.59 10.68
N ALA A 217 24.44 -25.14 11.57
CA ALA A 217 23.06 -24.72 11.74
C ALA A 217 22.94 -23.27 12.23
N LEU A 218 23.83 -22.83 13.12
CA LEU A 218 23.88 -21.43 13.58
C LEU A 218 24.25 -20.47 12.44
N LEU A 219 25.23 -20.83 11.61
CA LEU A 219 25.63 -20.04 10.44
C LEU A 219 24.48 -19.90 9.44
N VAL A 220 23.76 -21.00 9.17
CA VAL A 220 22.58 -20.98 8.30
C VAL A 220 21.50 -20.06 8.87
N ASN A 221 21.27 -20.08 10.20
CA ASN A 221 20.31 -19.18 10.84
C ASN A 221 20.69 -17.71 10.65
N TYR A 222 21.97 -17.35 10.79
CA TYR A 222 22.43 -15.97 10.54
C TYR A 222 22.22 -15.55 9.10
N LEU A 223 22.57 -16.41 8.14
CA LEU A 223 22.33 -16.14 6.72
C LEU A 223 20.83 -15.97 6.44
N GLN A 224 19.99 -16.87 6.98
CA GLN A 224 18.54 -16.82 6.80
C GLN A 224 17.95 -15.53 7.40
N ALA A 225 18.43 -15.08 8.57
CA ALA A 225 17.99 -13.82 9.17
C ALA A 225 18.27 -12.61 8.28
N ILE A 226 19.47 -12.53 7.69
CA ILE A 226 19.82 -11.45 6.75
C ILE A 226 18.95 -11.52 5.48
N LEU A 227 18.79 -12.71 4.89
CA LEU A 227 18.00 -12.89 3.68
C LEU A 227 16.52 -12.58 3.90
N GLU A 228 15.96 -12.95 5.07
CA GLU A 228 14.57 -12.66 5.40
C GLU A 228 14.33 -11.18 5.66
N GLU A 229 15.20 -10.49 6.41
CA GLU A 229 15.08 -9.03 6.58
C GLU A 229 15.29 -8.28 5.25
N CYS A 230 16.16 -8.80 4.38
CA CYS A 230 16.37 -8.26 3.03
C CYS A 230 15.13 -8.44 2.15
N HIS A 231 14.49 -9.62 2.21
CA HIS A 231 13.21 -9.91 1.57
C HIS A 231 12.12 -8.95 2.06
N GLU A 232 11.92 -8.82 3.37
CA GLU A 232 10.91 -7.94 3.97
C GLU A 232 11.15 -6.45 3.66
N THR A 233 12.41 -6.03 3.61
CA THR A 233 12.78 -4.68 3.17
C THR A 233 12.45 -4.50 1.69
N PHE A 234 12.74 -5.51 0.85
CA PHE A 234 12.44 -5.44 -0.57
C PHE A 234 10.94 -5.32 -0.85
N LEU A 235 10.12 -6.16 -0.20
CA LEU A 235 8.65 -6.13 -0.30
C LEU A 235 8.09 -4.76 0.13
N SER A 236 8.54 -4.25 1.28
CA SER A 236 8.06 -2.99 1.83
C SER A 236 8.47 -1.76 1.02
N CYS A 237 9.46 -1.89 0.13
CA CYS A 237 9.99 -0.79 -0.68
C CYS A 237 9.76 -0.99 -2.19
N TYR A 238 9.03 -2.05 -2.58
CA TYR A 238 8.86 -2.44 -3.97
C TYR A 238 8.22 -1.34 -4.83
N HIS A 239 7.30 -0.54 -4.26
CA HIS A 239 6.69 0.61 -4.93
C HIS A 239 7.69 1.73 -5.26
N ALA A 240 8.78 1.86 -4.50
CA ALA A 240 9.84 2.82 -4.77
C ALA A 240 10.93 2.23 -5.67
N PHE A 241 11.15 0.92 -5.59
CA PHE A 241 12.09 0.20 -6.46
C PHE A 241 11.58 0.00 -7.88
N TYR A 242 10.26 -0.18 -8.04
CA TYR A 242 9.60 -0.33 -9.33
C TYR A 242 8.37 0.60 -9.38
N PRO A 243 8.59 1.92 -9.51
CA PRO A 243 7.54 2.93 -9.35
C PRO A 243 6.51 2.96 -10.49
N SER A 244 6.77 2.32 -11.64
CA SER A 244 5.83 2.24 -12.77
C SER A 244 5.45 0.79 -13.11
N SER A 245 4.30 0.61 -13.76
CA SER A 245 3.84 -0.70 -14.24
C SER A 245 4.84 -1.32 -15.23
N GLN A 246 5.41 -0.50 -16.12
CA GLN A 246 6.44 -0.94 -17.07
C GLN A 246 7.71 -1.47 -16.39
N LEU A 247 8.19 -0.81 -15.33
CA LEU A 247 9.35 -1.26 -14.58
C LEU A 247 9.09 -2.58 -13.87
N LYS A 248 7.91 -2.73 -13.24
CA LYS A 248 7.47 -3.98 -12.61
C LYS A 248 7.45 -5.14 -13.60
N TRP A 249 6.87 -4.91 -14.78
CA TRP A 249 6.81 -5.89 -15.87
C TRP A 249 8.20 -6.30 -16.36
N ARG A 250 9.05 -5.32 -16.70
CA ARG A 250 10.42 -5.59 -17.17
C ARG A 250 11.23 -6.36 -16.14
N GLY A 251 11.16 -5.95 -14.86
CA GLY A 251 11.88 -6.61 -13.78
C GLY A 251 11.47 -8.08 -13.59
N LEU A 252 10.18 -8.40 -13.73
CA LEU A 252 9.71 -9.78 -13.68
C LEU A 252 10.23 -10.61 -14.87
N CYS A 253 10.12 -10.08 -16.09
CA CYS A 253 10.56 -10.77 -17.30
C CYS A 253 12.06 -11.06 -17.27
N ASP A 254 12.89 -10.09 -16.87
CA ASP A 254 14.35 -10.24 -16.81
C ASP A 254 14.78 -11.38 -15.87
N LEU A 255 14.15 -11.48 -14.70
CA LEU A 255 14.43 -12.55 -13.74
C LEU A 255 13.95 -13.93 -14.21
N LEU A 256 12.78 -14.00 -14.86
CA LEU A 256 12.27 -15.27 -15.41
C LEU A 256 13.08 -15.76 -16.62
N LEU A 257 13.71 -14.87 -17.38
CA LEU A 257 14.59 -15.23 -18.48
C LEU A 257 15.95 -15.76 -18.00
N THR A 258 16.39 -15.33 -16.81
CA THR A 258 17.72 -15.65 -16.27
C THR A 258 17.74 -16.86 -15.33
N ILE A 259 16.58 -17.36 -14.90
CA ILE A 259 16.48 -18.43 -13.89
C ILE A 259 17.10 -19.78 -14.33
N ASP A 260 17.00 -20.13 -15.62
CA ASP A 260 17.42 -21.44 -16.16
C ASP A 260 18.75 -21.38 -16.94
N VAL A 261 19.53 -20.31 -16.78
CA VAL A 261 20.76 -20.09 -17.56
C VAL A 261 21.86 -21.09 -17.12
N PRO A 262 22.32 -22.05 -17.97
CA PRO A 262 23.09 -23.23 -17.55
C PRO A 262 24.57 -23.03 -17.17
N TRP A 263 25.10 -21.80 -17.09
CA TRP A 263 26.55 -21.58 -17.07
C TRP A 263 27.23 -21.71 -15.69
N VAL A 264 26.52 -22.10 -14.62
CA VAL A 264 27.12 -22.22 -13.27
C VAL A 264 26.58 -23.45 -12.56
N GLU A 265 27.51 -24.25 -12.01
CA GLU A 265 27.33 -25.55 -11.38
C GLU A 265 26.08 -25.68 -10.48
N GLU A 266 25.49 -26.88 -10.52
CA GLU A 266 24.37 -27.33 -9.71
C GLU A 266 24.65 -27.11 -8.22
N THR A 267 23.64 -26.65 -7.48
CA THR A 267 23.59 -26.54 -6.00
C THR A 267 23.95 -25.19 -5.36
N VAL A 268 23.24 -24.10 -5.71
CA VAL A 268 22.99 -23.03 -4.73
C VAL A 268 21.67 -22.30 -5.01
N GLU A 269 20.83 -22.11 -3.98
CA GLU A 269 19.59 -21.31 -4.02
C GLU A 269 19.87 -19.85 -4.44
N GLY A 270 19.70 -19.56 -5.73
CA GLY A 270 19.86 -18.22 -6.31
C GLY A 270 18.53 -17.55 -6.65
N ASP A 271 17.41 -18.04 -6.14
CA ASP A 271 16.07 -17.64 -6.56
C ASP A 271 15.34 -16.69 -5.59
N HIS A 272 15.99 -16.30 -4.49
CA HIS A 272 15.40 -15.41 -3.48
C HIS A 272 14.91 -14.08 -4.07
N LEU A 273 15.63 -13.53 -5.06
CA LEU A 273 15.21 -12.28 -5.71
C LEU A 273 13.92 -12.45 -6.51
N LEU A 274 13.79 -13.50 -7.32
CA LEU A 274 12.55 -13.76 -8.05
C LEU A 274 11.41 -14.06 -7.08
N ALA A 275 11.66 -14.82 -6.02
CA ALA A 275 10.69 -15.06 -4.97
C ALA A 275 10.22 -13.74 -4.32
N ALA A 276 11.13 -12.80 -4.05
CA ALA A 276 10.80 -11.47 -3.51
C ALA A 276 9.97 -10.63 -4.50
N VAL A 277 10.31 -10.64 -5.79
CA VAL A 277 9.54 -9.92 -6.82
C VAL A 277 8.13 -10.48 -6.96
N LEU A 278 7.96 -11.79 -7.01
CA LEU A 278 6.65 -12.43 -7.10
C LEU A 278 5.78 -12.14 -5.85
N ALA A 279 6.36 -12.21 -4.65
CA ALA A 279 5.66 -11.84 -3.42
C ALA A 279 5.25 -10.36 -3.41
N SER A 280 6.15 -9.47 -3.83
CA SER A 280 5.89 -8.03 -3.88
C SER A 280 4.77 -7.68 -4.85
N LEU A 281 4.71 -8.33 -6.01
CA LEU A 281 3.65 -8.16 -7.01
C LEU A 281 2.28 -8.61 -6.50
N CYS A 282 2.23 -9.55 -5.55
CA CYS A 282 1.00 -10.00 -4.91
C CYS A 282 0.53 -9.10 -3.74
N ALA A 283 1.22 -7.99 -3.46
CA ALA A 283 0.80 -7.05 -2.42
C ALA A 283 -0.55 -6.42 -2.77
N SER A 284 -1.42 -6.22 -1.76
CA SER A 284 -2.78 -5.66 -1.95
C SER A 284 -2.83 -4.23 -2.50
N SER A 285 -1.69 -3.53 -2.51
CA SER A 285 -1.53 -2.20 -3.10
C SER A 285 -1.30 -2.23 -4.62
N ILE A 286 -1.03 -3.41 -5.19
CA ILE A 286 -0.79 -3.62 -6.61
C ILE A 286 -1.98 -4.40 -7.19
N ARG A 287 -2.39 -4.01 -8.39
CA ARG A 287 -3.42 -4.70 -9.16
C ARG A 287 -2.77 -5.24 -10.42
N LEU A 288 -2.54 -6.55 -10.47
CA LEU A 288 -1.80 -7.23 -11.53
C LEU A 288 -2.42 -7.01 -12.91
N THR A 289 -3.75 -7.00 -12.99
CA THR A 289 -4.51 -6.74 -14.22
C THR A 289 -4.32 -5.33 -14.80
N SER A 290 -3.90 -4.35 -13.99
CA SER A 290 -3.50 -3.02 -14.47
C SER A 290 -2.00 -2.85 -14.63
N THR A 291 -1.20 -3.73 -14.04
CA THR A 291 0.27 -3.66 -14.07
C THR A 291 0.88 -4.47 -15.22
N LEU A 292 0.25 -5.58 -15.60
CA LEU A 292 0.79 -6.56 -16.55
C LEU A 292 0.00 -6.53 -17.87
N PRO A 293 0.65 -6.75 -19.02
CA PRO A 293 -0.02 -6.90 -20.30
C PRO A 293 -0.63 -8.31 -20.45
N ILE A 294 -1.73 -8.58 -19.73
CA ILE A 294 -2.39 -9.91 -19.69
C ILE A 294 -3.22 -10.17 -20.95
N THR A 295 -2.61 -10.10 -22.13
CA THR A 295 -3.26 -10.51 -23.38
C THR A 295 -2.64 -11.83 -23.82
N LEU A 296 -3.40 -12.92 -23.68
CA LEU A 296 -3.02 -14.22 -24.23
C LEU A 296 -3.44 -14.23 -25.71
N GLU A 297 -2.48 -14.22 -26.64
CA GLU A 297 -2.78 -14.30 -28.07
C GLU A 297 -3.59 -15.57 -28.41
N ILE A 298 -4.50 -15.43 -29.36
CA ILE A 298 -5.35 -16.52 -29.86
C ILE A 298 -4.46 -17.52 -30.62
N ASP A 299 -4.41 -18.76 -30.14
CA ASP A 299 -4.02 -19.88 -31.00
C ASP A 299 -5.07 -19.98 -32.13
N ARG A 300 -4.75 -19.44 -33.31
CA ARG A 300 -5.52 -19.67 -34.53
C ARG A 300 -5.37 -21.13 -34.94
N THR A 301 -6.06 -22.03 -34.27
CA THR A 301 -6.14 -23.44 -34.63
C THR A 301 -7.60 -23.80 -34.92
N SER A 302 -7.85 -24.03 -36.21
CA SER A 302 -8.93 -24.81 -36.80
C SER A 302 -10.35 -24.60 -36.27
N ASP A 303 -11.06 -23.65 -36.89
CA ASP A 303 -12.45 -23.91 -37.28
C ASP A 303 -12.63 -23.49 -38.74
N SER A 304 -12.63 -24.49 -39.61
CA SER A 304 -12.92 -24.37 -41.03
C SER A 304 -14.42 -24.14 -41.22
N SER A 305 -14.80 -22.97 -41.73
CA SER A 305 -16.11 -22.73 -42.35
C SER A 305 -15.90 -21.84 -43.57
N PRO A 306 -16.26 -22.27 -44.80
CA PRO A 306 -15.87 -21.57 -46.02
C PRO A 306 -17.00 -20.64 -46.50
N LEU A 307 -16.77 -19.33 -46.58
CA LEU A 307 -17.62 -18.44 -47.40
C LEU A 307 -16.80 -17.30 -48.04
N THR A 308 -16.47 -17.55 -49.31
CA THR A 308 -16.40 -16.68 -50.50
C THR A 308 -15.76 -15.26 -50.46
N PRO A 309 -14.83 -14.96 -51.40
CA PRO A 309 -14.14 -13.67 -51.53
C PRO A 309 -14.70 -12.79 -52.67
N GLU A 310 -15.21 -11.59 -52.36
CA GLU A 310 -15.43 -10.45 -53.28
C GLU A 310 -15.49 -9.19 -52.40
N GLN A 311 -14.95 -8.00 -52.70
CA GLN A 311 -14.30 -7.42 -53.87
C GLN A 311 -13.64 -6.08 -53.44
N ASN A 312 -12.62 -5.68 -54.21
CA ASN A 312 -12.04 -4.33 -54.38
C ASN A 312 -11.14 -3.81 -53.23
N GLN A 313 -9.80 -3.97 -53.30
CA GLN A 313 -8.84 -3.32 -54.22
C GLN A 313 -9.06 -1.81 -54.36
N ASP A 314 -8.17 -1.03 -53.74
CA ASP A 314 -7.47 0.06 -54.43
C ASP A 314 -6.01 0.19 -53.95
N ALA A 315 -5.17 0.47 -54.95
CA ALA A 315 -3.71 0.46 -55.10
C ALA A 315 -2.84 1.13 -53.98
N SER A 316 -1.78 0.50 -53.46
CA SER A 316 -0.37 0.35 -53.94
C SER A 316 0.57 1.52 -53.54
N PRO A 317 1.92 1.41 -53.65
CA PRO A 317 2.82 0.63 -52.81
C PRO A 317 4.02 1.48 -52.29
N SER A 318 4.75 1.03 -51.26
CA SER A 318 6.24 0.96 -51.21
C SER A 318 6.86 1.09 -49.82
N ALA A 319 7.94 0.30 -49.66
CA ALA A 319 9.10 0.49 -48.80
C ALA A 319 8.96 0.20 -47.30
N SER A 320 9.23 -1.07 -46.98
CA SER A 320 10.12 -1.52 -45.91
C SER A 320 10.81 -0.42 -45.09
N ASN A 321 10.48 -0.35 -43.80
CA ASN A 321 11.45 -0.21 -42.73
C ASN A 321 10.83 -0.74 -41.44
N GLY A 322 11.60 -1.56 -40.73
CA GLY A 322 11.18 -2.17 -39.46
C GLY A 322 10.82 -1.09 -38.44
N HIS A 323 9.60 -1.19 -37.92
CA HIS A 323 9.19 -0.44 -36.75
C HIS A 323 8.73 -1.43 -35.68
N THR A 324 9.50 -1.44 -34.60
CA THR A 324 9.10 -1.73 -33.23
C THR A 324 7.59 -1.54 -33.02
N GLN A 325 6.92 -2.56 -32.47
CA GLN A 325 5.62 -2.42 -31.84
C GLN A 325 5.77 -1.46 -30.65
N GLU A 326 5.69 -0.16 -30.93
CA GLU A 326 5.29 0.81 -29.93
C GLU A 326 3.87 0.50 -29.51
N MET A 327 3.62 0.59 -28.20
CA MET A 327 2.34 0.35 -27.58
C MET A 327 1.22 1.04 -28.38
N SER A 328 0.30 0.24 -28.91
CA SER A 328 -0.97 0.77 -29.37
C SER A 328 -1.71 1.37 -28.17
N PRO A 329 -2.21 2.62 -28.23
CA PRO A 329 -2.94 3.23 -27.14
C PRO A 329 -4.36 2.64 -27.11
N GLY A 330 -4.49 1.47 -26.47
CA GLY A 330 -5.76 0.83 -26.19
C GLY A 330 -5.88 0.59 -24.68
N VAL A 331 -6.72 1.39 -24.02
CA VAL A 331 -7.22 1.17 -22.65
C VAL A 331 -6.13 1.14 -21.55
N CYS A 332 -5.20 2.09 -21.57
CA CYS A 332 -4.51 2.50 -20.35
C CYS A 332 -4.89 3.95 -20.08
N GLY A 333 -5.76 4.15 -19.07
CA GLY A 333 -5.97 5.49 -18.51
C GLY A 333 -4.62 6.08 -18.15
N SER A 334 -4.42 7.36 -18.47
CA SER A 334 -3.20 8.11 -18.17
C SER A 334 -2.77 7.84 -16.72
N GLU A 335 -1.76 6.99 -16.52
CA GLU A 335 -1.19 6.75 -15.19
C GLU A 335 -0.62 8.09 -14.71
N VAL A 336 -1.28 8.73 -13.75
CA VAL A 336 -0.73 9.90 -13.06
C VAL A 336 0.48 9.43 -12.27
N VAL A 337 1.66 9.63 -12.83
CA VAL A 337 2.93 9.24 -12.21
C VAL A 337 3.14 10.06 -10.94
N ARG A 338 3.07 9.40 -9.78
CA ARG A 338 3.15 10.06 -8.46
C ARG A 338 4.54 10.64 -8.14
N TYR A 339 5.60 10.01 -8.65
CA TYR A 339 7.00 10.33 -8.36
C TYR A 339 7.84 10.37 -9.66
N PRO A 340 7.67 11.39 -10.50
CA PRO A 340 8.33 11.46 -11.81
C PRO A 340 9.86 11.43 -11.74
N VAL A 341 10.49 12.07 -10.74
CA VAL A 341 11.96 12.08 -10.61
C VAL A 341 12.46 10.68 -10.25
N LEU A 342 11.78 9.98 -9.33
CA LEU A 342 12.10 8.60 -9.00
C LEU A 342 11.94 7.67 -10.20
N VAL A 343 10.84 7.80 -10.95
CA VAL A 343 10.58 6.98 -12.15
C VAL A 343 11.67 7.17 -13.19
N ASP A 344 12.05 8.41 -13.50
CA ASP A 344 13.11 8.70 -14.47
C ASP A 344 14.48 8.16 -14.02
N CYS A 345 14.82 8.34 -12.75
CA CYS A 345 16.05 7.83 -12.16
C CYS A 345 16.16 6.30 -12.26
N VAL A 346 15.10 5.58 -11.86
CA VAL A 346 15.08 4.11 -11.89
C VAL A 346 15.04 3.57 -13.32
N ASN A 347 14.34 4.21 -14.25
CA ASN A 347 14.37 3.85 -15.67
C ASN A 347 15.79 3.98 -16.24
N THR A 348 16.41 5.15 -16.08
CA THR A 348 17.79 5.40 -16.54
C THR A 348 18.77 4.39 -15.93
N ARG A 349 18.58 4.04 -14.66
CA ARG A 349 19.43 3.05 -13.99
C ARG A 349 19.23 1.65 -14.57
N SER A 350 17.98 1.23 -14.79
CA SER A 350 17.64 -0.08 -15.35
C SER A 350 18.15 -0.26 -16.78
N GLU A 351 18.13 0.81 -17.59
CA GLU A 351 18.69 0.82 -18.94
C GLU A 351 20.22 0.63 -18.95
N ARG A 352 20.93 1.26 -18.00
CA ARG A 352 22.39 1.10 -17.84
C ARG A 352 22.79 -0.30 -17.36
N GLU A 353 21.92 -0.95 -16.58
CA GLU A 353 22.12 -2.32 -16.08
C GLU A 353 21.92 -3.38 -17.18
N GLY A 354 21.46 -2.99 -18.38
CA GLY A 354 21.29 -3.89 -19.51
C GLY A 354 20.05 -4.77 -19.44
N CYS A 355 19.09 -4.44 -18.57
CA CYS A 355 17.79 -5.12 -18.45
C CYS A 355 16.92 -4.82 -19.67
N ASN A 356 17.25 -5.42 -20.81
CA ASN A 356 16.47 -5.42 -22.04
C ASN A 356 15.93 -6.83 -22.28
N PRO A 357 14.95 -7.31 -21.48
CA PRO A 357 14.19 -8.46 -21.92
C PRO A 357 13.58 -8.05 -23.27
N GLY A 358 13.78 -8.87 -24.31
CA GLY A 358 13.08 -8.71 -25.58
C GLY A 358 11.56 -8.70 -25.36
N PRO A 359 10.75 -8.62 -26.43
CA PRO A 359 9.31 -8.76 -26.28
C PRO A 359 9.01 -10.11 -25.60
N CYS A 360 8.61 -10.06 -24.32
CA CYS A 360 8.17 -11.21 -23.57
C CYS A 360 6.65 -11.12 -23.49
N SER A 361 5.96 -12.19 -23.87
CA SER A 361 4.50 -12.24 -23.77
C SER A 361 4.07 -12.72 -22.39
N PHE A 362 2.85 -12.37 -21.96
CA PHE A 362 2.29 -12.93 -20.72
C PHE A 362 2.19 -14.47 -20.78
N ARG A 363 1.99 -15.05 -21.97
CA ARG A 363 2.00 -16.50 -22.17
C ARG A 363 3.35 -17.12 -21.81
N GLU A 364 4.45 -16.53 -22.27
CA GLU A 364 5.80 -17.00 -21.93
C GLU A 364 6.09 -16.88 -20.42
N VAL A 365 5.65 -15.79 -19.80
CA VAL A 365 5.75 -15.61 -18.34
C VAL A 365 4.98 -16.70 -17.61
N LEU A 366 3.73 -16.97 -18.04
CA LEU A 366 2.92 -18.05 -17.47
C LEU A 366 3.58 -19.42 -17.62
N ASP A 367 4.09 -19.74 -18.82
CA ASP A 367 4.74 -21.02 -19.08
C ASP A 367 5.99 -21.23 -18.20
N ARG A 368 6.78 -20.17 -17.98
CA ARG A 368 7.94 -20.21 -17.06
C ARG A 368 7.53 -20.36 -15.61
N LEU A 369 6.49 -19.65 -15.15
CA LEU A 369 5.96 -19.81 -13.80
C LEU A 369 5.43 -21.23 -13.56
N LEU A 370 4.72 -21.79 -14.53
CA LEU A 370 4.25 -23.16 -14.48
C LEU A 370 5.41 -24.17 -14.51
N SER A 371 6.49 -23.87 -15.23
CA SER A 371 7.73 -24.66 -15.20
C SER A 371 8.34 -24.71 -13.80
N ILE A 372 8.43 -23.57 -13.12
CA ILE A 372 8.89 -23.50 -11.72
C ILE A 372 8.02 -24.36 -10.81
N VAL A 373 6.69 -24.26 -10.96
CA VAL A 373 5.73 -24.97 -10.10
C VAL A 373 5.77 -26.50 -10.31
N LYS A 374 5.98 -26.98 -11.54
CA LYS A 374 6.06 -28.43 -11.84
C LYS A 374 7.43 -29.04 -11.54
N GLN A 375 8.50 -28.23 -11.49
CA GLN A 375 9.88 -28.68 -11.38
C GLN A 375 10.14 -29.66 -10.22
N PRO A 376 9.61 -29.47 -8.99
CA PRO A 376 9.86 -30.40 -7.90
C PRO A 376 9.36 -31.82 -8.19
N LEU A 377 8.19 -31.94 -8.83
CA LEU A 377 7.63 -33.24 -9.21
C LEU A 377 8.36 -33.84 -10.41
N GLU A 378 8.73 -33.03 -11.40
CA GLU A 378 9.54 -33.50 -12.52
C GLU A 378 10.92 -33.97 -12.07
N ALA A 379 11.53 -33.31 -11.08
CA ALA A 379 12.79 -33.76 -10.49
C ALA A 379 12.65 -35.12 -9.81
N MET A 380 11.61 -35.30 -8.99
CA MET A 380 11.35 -36.60 -8.35
C MET A 380 11.09 -37.72 -9.37
N LEU A 381 10.30 -37.45 -10.41
CA LEU A 381 10.00 -38.44 -11.46
C LEU A 381 11.25 -38.88 -12.24
N HIS A 382 12.22 -37.98 -12.44
CA HIS A 382 13.48 -38.27 -13.12
C HIS A 382 14.64 -38.60 -12.17
N GLN A 383 14.40 -38.66 -10.86
CA GLN A 383 15.43 -38.85 -9.82
C GLN A 383 16.52 -37.75 -9.84
N GLU A 384 16.15 -36.54 -10.23
CA GLU A 384 16.99 -35.34 -10.21
C GLU A 384 16.83 -34.55 -8.89
N SER A 385 17.74 -33.61 -8.63
CA SER A 385 17.61 -32.68 -7.51
C SER A 385 16.56 -31.60 -7.80
N VAL A 386 15.84 -31.17 -6.75
CA VAL A 386 14.96 -30.01 -6.83
C VAL A 386 15.83 -28.77 -7.05
N LYS A 387 15.50 -27.97 -8.05
CA LYS A 387 16.30 -26.81 -8.48
C LYS A 387 15.85 -25.52 -7.80
N HIS A 388 14.56 -25.42 -7.46
CA HIS A 388 13.96 -24.20 -6.93
C HIS A 388 13.59 -24.33 -5.46
N SER A 389 13.72 -23.23 -4.71
CA SER A 389 13.35 -23.15 -3.30
C SER A 389 11.83 -23.24 -3.12
N SER A 390 11.40 -23.78 -1.97
CA SER A 390 9.98 -23.84 -1.62
C SER A 390 9.32 -22.46 -1.57
N LYS A 391 10.09 -21.41 -1.21
CA LYS A 391 9.61 -20.02 -1.17
C LYS A 391 9.28 -19.51 -2.58
N LEU A 392 10.13 -19.79 -3.58
CA LEU A 392 9.84 -19.44 -4.97
C LEU A 392 8.57 -20.14 -5.48
N ILE A 393 8.46 -21.45 -5.27
CA ILE A 393 7.33 -22.26 -5.74
C ILE A 393 6.01 -21.75 -5.14
N THR A 394 6.02 -21.46 -3.83
CA THR A 394 4.88 -20.88 -3.10
C THR A 394 4.46 -19.54 -3.71
N ASN A 395 5.42 -18.65 -3.96
CA ASN A 395 5.13 -17.31 -4.51
C ASN A 395 4.69 -17.37 -5.97
N ALA A 396 5.20 -18.32 -6.78
CA ALA A 396 4.72 -18.56 -8.14
C ALA A 396 3.26 -19.05 -8.13
N CYS A 397 2.90 -19.98 -7.23
CA CYS A 397 1.51 -20.42 -7.07
C CYS A 397 0.60 -19.26 -6.65
N GLY A 398 1.04 -18.47 -5.66
CA GLY A 398 0.32 -17.29 -5.19
C GLY A 398 0.08 -16.25 -6.29
N PHE A 399 1.11 -15.96 -7.09
CA PHE A 399 1.01 -15.02 -8.21
C PHE A 399 0.00 -15.46 -9.26
N ILE A 400 0.06 -16.73 -9.70
CA ILE A 400 -0.92 -17.27 -10.66
C ILE A 400 -2.34 -17.19 -10.07
N ALA A 401 -2.50 -17.56 -8.80
CA ALA A 401 -3.79 -17.50 -8.12
C ALA A 401 -4.35 -16.07 -8.02
N VAL A 402 -3.53 -15.07 -7.67
CA VAL A 402 -3.95 -13.67 -7.58
C VAL A 402 -4.38 -13.14 -8.95
N ILE A 403 -3.66 -13.48 -10.02
CA ILE A 403 -4.08 -13.10 -11.39
C ILE A 403 -5.44 -13.70 -11.73
N VAL A 404 -5.63 -15.00 -11.47
CA VAL A 404 -6.93 -15.66 -11.71
C VAL A 404 -8.02 -15.02 -10.85
N ALA A 405 -7.74 -14.70 -9.60
CA ALA A 405 -8.68 -14.03 -8.70
C ALA A 405 -9.09 -12.65 -9.26
N GLU A 406 -8.14 -11.80 -9.63
CA GLU A 406 -8.41 -10.48 -10.21
C GLU A 406 -9.19 -10.57 -11.53
N LEU A 407 -8.80 -11.45 -12.45
CA LEU A 407 -9.49 -11.63 -13.73
C LEU A 407 -10.90 -12.20 -13.57
N SER A 408 -11.07 -13.20 -12.70
CA SER A 408 -12.38 -13.80 -12.41
C SER A 408 -13.31 -12.76 -11.80
N TYR A 409 -12.76 -11.92 -10.93
CA TYR A 409 -13.48 -10.85 -10.29
C TYR A 409 -13.85 -9.72 -11.29
N GLN A 410 -12.94 -9.33 -12.18
CA GLN A 410 -13.24 -8.44 -13.31
C GLN A 410 -14.33 -8.99 -14.23
N SER A 411 -14.33 -10.30 -14.50
CA SER A 411 -15.31 -10.94 -15.38
C SER A 411 -16.75 -10.96 -14.84
N ALA A 412 -16.92 -10.70 -13.55
CA ALA A 412 -18.21 -10.70 -12.87
C ALA A 412 -18.91 -9.33 -12.91
N GLY A 413 -18.28 -8.31 -13.51
CA GLY A 413 -18.76 -6.93 -13.53
C GLY A 413 -18.79 -6.26 -12.14
N THR A 414 -18.45 -7.00 -11.09
CA THR A 414 -18.14 -6.45 -9.78
C THR A 414 -16.72 -5.92 -9.85
N VAL A 415 -16.55 -4.62 -10.04
CA VAL A 415 -15.29 -3.97 -9.69
C VAL A 415 -15.42 -3.58 -8.21
N LEU A 416 -14.82 -4.35 -7.31
CA LEU A 416 -14.29 -3.95 -6.01
C LEU A 416 -13.43 -2.74 -6.33
N ASP A 417 -14.10 -1.60 -6.34
CA ASP A 417 -13.58 -0.30 -6.01
C ASP A 417 -13.13 -0.29 -4.54
N MET A 418 -12.35 -1.31 -4.12
CA MET A 418 -11.49 -1.25 -2.93
C MET A 418 -10.35 -0.25 -3.11
N HIS A 419 -10.28 0.38 -4.29
CA HIS A 419 -9.61 1.65 -4.56
C HIS A 419 -10.52 2.57 -5.41
N GLY A 420 -11.81 2.73 -5.06
CA GLY A 420 -12.81 3.54 -5.79
C GLY A 420 -12.55 5.04 -5.94
N THR A 421 -11.29 5.44 -6.06
CA THR A 421 -10.83 6.79 -6.39
C THR A 421 -9.64 6.79 -7.37
N SER A 422 -9.15 5.65 -7.86
CA SER A 422 -7.99 5.61 -8.78
C SER A 422 -8.34 5.71 -10.26
N GLY A 423 -9.62 5.87 -10.63
CA GLY A 423 -10.04 6.22 -11.99
C GLY A 423 -10.87 7.51 -12.09
N GLN A 424 -11.40 8.01 -10.97
CA GLN A 424 -12.17 9.25 -10.95
C GLN A 424 -11.28 10.39 -10.44
N VAL A 425 -10.98 11.35 -11.31
CA VAL A 425 -10.23 12.55 -10.92
C VAL A 425 -11.11 13.35 -9.95
N LEU A 426 -10.60 13.62 -8.74
CA LEU A 426 -11.26 14.52 -7.80
C LEU A 426 -11.17 15.94 -8.38
N HIS A 427 -12.30 16.48 -8.79
CA HIS A 427 -12.42 17.85 -9.24
C HIS A 427 -12.76 18.77 -8.06
N ILE A 428 -12.27 20.00 -8.16
CA ILE A 428 -12.62 21.08 -7.24
C ILE A 428 -13.16 22.21 -8.11
N THR A 429 -14.34 22.73 -7.79
CA THR A 429 -14.86 23.89 -8.51
C THR A 429 -13.91 25.08 -8.33
N PRO A 430 -13.81 26.00 -9.29
CA PRO A 430 -13.30 27.34 -9.00
C PRO A 430 -14.04 27.93 -7.80
N SER A 431 -13.38 28.84 -7.07
CA SER A 431 -14.04 29.58 -6.00
C SER A 431 -15.29 30.28 -6.55
N ARG A 432 -16.44 30.08 -5.89
CA ARG A 432 -17.65 30.83 -6.20
C ARG A 432 -17.55 32.31 -5.83
N PHE A 433 -16.45 32.74 -5.20
CA PHE A 433 -16.17 34.14 -4.86
C PHE A 433 -14.99 34.69 -5.65
N THR A 434 -15.12 35.93 -6.12
CA THR A 434 -14.07 36.65 -6.84
C THR A 434 -13.07 37.36 -5.91
N LYS A 435 -13.41 37.54 -4.63
CA LYS A 435 -12.58 38.20 -3.62
C LYS A 435 -12.61 37.44 -2.30
N VAL A 436 -11.51 37.50 -1.56
CA VAL A 436 -11.42 37.01 -0.17
C VAL A 436 -11.16 38.20 0.74
N SER A 437 -11.98 38.34 1.78
CA SER A 437 -11.79 39.35 2.82
C SER A 437 -10.63 38.94 3.73
N GLN A 438 -9.53 39.70 3.67
CA GLN A 438 -8.31 39.44 4.46
C GLN A 438 -8.44 39.86 5.93
N ASN A 439 -9.50 40.59 6.29
CA ASN A 439 -9.69 41.12 7.65
C ASN A 439 -10.23 40.08 8.64
N ARG A 440 -10.47 38.82 8.21
CA ARG A 440 -10.89 37.69 9.06
C ARG A 440 -12.05 38.04 9.99
N THR A 441 -13.09 38.67 9.43
CA THR A 441 -14.21 39.25 10.20
C THR A 441 -15.43 38.34 10.30
N TRP A 442 -15.45 37.18 9.62
CA TRP A 442 -16.61 36.32 9.59
C TRP A 442 -16.76 35.57 10.92
N ASN A 443 -17.88 35.78 11.59
CA ASN A 443 -18.17 35.09 12.84
C ASN A 443 -18.64 33.67 12.53
N THR A 444 -18.18 32.68 13.30
CA THR A 444 -18.67 31.29 13.20
C THR A 444 -20.10 31.14 13.75
N GLY A 445 -20.62 32.19 14.41
CA GLY A 445 -21.97 32.23 14.95
C GLY A 445 -22.20 31.23 16.08
N ASN A 446 -21.12 30.71 16.67
CA ASN A 446 -21.14 29.62 17.65
C ASN A 446 -22.05 28.45 17.22
N GLY A 447 -21.90 27.99 15.98
CA GLY A 447 -22.70 26.90 15.40
C GLY A 447 -23.94 27.36 14.64
N SER A 448 -24.18 28.67 14.50
CA SER A 448 -25.18 29.17 13.56
C SER A 448 -24.81 28.72 12.14
N PRO A 449 -25.74 28.10 11.38
CA PRO A 449 -25.41 27.50 10.10
C PRO A 449 -25.13 28.54 9.01
N ASP A 450 -24.00 28.37 8.34
CA ASP A 450 -23.78 28.90 7.00
C ASP A 450 -24.28 27.87 5.98
N ALA A 451 -25.12 28.28 5.03
CA ALA A 451 -25.62 27.36 4.01
C ALA A 451 -25.71 28.01 2.62
N ILE A 452 -25.57 27.18 1.60
CA ILE A 452 -25.74 27.60 0.19
C ILE A 452 -26.45 26.50 -0.58
N CYS A 453 -27.40 26.88 -1.43
CA CYS A 453 -28.07 25.96 -2.35
C CYS A 453 -27.27 25.87 -3.65
N PHE A 454 -27.23 24.69 -4.26
CA PHE A 454 -26.62 24.51 -5.58
C PHE A 454 -27.35 23.46 -6.43
N SER A 455 -27.17 23.52 -7.74
CA SER A 455 -27.57 22.48 -8.71
C SER A 455 -26.50 22.33 -9.79
N VAL A 456 -26.47 21.20 -10.48
CA VAL A 456 -25.53 20.90 -11.57
C VAL A 456 -26.26 20.67 -12.89
N ASP A 457 -25.62 20.97 -14.01
CA ASP A 457 -26.19 20.83 -15.36
C ASP A 457 -26.02 19.43 -15.98
N ARG A 458 -25.24 18.54 -15.36
CA ARG A 458 -24.89 17.21 -15.87
C ARG A 458 -25.11 16.10 -14.84
N SER A 459 -25.52 14.92 -15.31
CA SER A 459 -25.60 13.71 -14.51
C SER A 459 -24.23 13.03 -14.33
N GLY A 460 -24.15 12.07 -13.40
CA GLY A 460 -22.89 11.38 -13.11
C GLY A 460 -21.95 12.12 -12.14
N ILE A 461 -22.49 13.10 -11.42
CA ILE A 461 -21.74 13.88 -10.43
C ILE A 461 -21.88 13.26 -9.04
N LEU A 462 -20.76 13.05 -8.36
CA LEU A 462 -20.71 12.62 -6.96
C LEU A 462 -20.03 13.68 -6.10
N ILE A 463 -20.72 14.19 -5.08
CA ILE A 463 -20.19 15.20 -4.16
C ILE A 463 -19.31 14.55 -3.10
N ALA A 464 -18.02 14.87 -3.10
CA ALA A 464 -17.05 14.36 -2.15
C ALA A 464 -16.92 15.24 -0.89
N GLY A 465 -17.16 16.55 -1.00
CA GLY A 465 -16.99 17.48 0.11
C GLY A 465 -17.05 18.95 -0.30
N VAL A 466 -16.63 19.84 0.59
CA VAL A 466 -16.46 21.28 0.32
C VAL A 466 -15.15 21.80 0.89
N THR A 467 -14.70 22.95 0.40
CA THR A 467 -13.71 23.76 1.13
C THR A 467 -14.41 24.78 2.01
N VAL A 468 -13.78 25.16 3.12
CA VAL A 468 -14.28 26.17 4.07
C VAL A 468 -13.17 27.14 4.44
N TYR A 469 -13.48 28.41 4.71
CA TYR A 469 -12.46 29.38 5.09
C TYR A 469 -12.00 29.19 6.55
N GLY A 470 -10.68 29.21 6.76
CA GLY A 470 -10.04 29.26 8.09
C GLY A 470 -9.80 30.68 8.59
N GLY A 471 -9.09 30.84 9.72
CA GLY A 471 -8.91 32.14 10.39
C GLY A 471 -7.72 32.23 11.36
N VAL A 472 -7.82 33.10 12.39
CA VAL A 472 -6.77 33.31 13.42
C VAL A 472 -6.98 32.45 14.68
N GLY A 473 -7.80 31.40 14.60
CA GLY A 473 -8.03 30.46 15.70
C GLY A 473 -7.04 29.31 15.70
N ASN A 474 -6.95 28.59 16.82
CA ASN A 474 -6.15 27.36 16.91
C ASN A 474 -6.93 26.15 16.38
N GLU A 475 -8.25 26.13 16.52
CA GLU A 475 -9.09 25.00 16.11
C GLU A 475 -10.53 25.45 15.86
N TRP A 476 -11.18 24.81 14.89
CA TRP A 476 -12.59 24.93 14.57
C TRP A 476 -13.28 23.57 14.60
N HIS A 477 -14.41 23.48 15.28
CA HIS A 477 -15.24 22.27 15.30
C HIS A 477 -16.38 22.44 14.31
N TYR A 478 -16.47 21.53 13.34
CA TYR A 478 -17.44 21.61 12.27
C TYR A 478 -18.44 20.44 12.26
N GLU A 479 -19.64 20.74 11.79
CA GLU A 479 -20.63 19.78 11.31
C GLU A 479 -21.05 20.21 9.90
N LEU A 480 -20.78 19.35 8.91
CA LEU A 480 -21.10 19.58 7.51
C LEU A 480 -22.19 18.60 7.07
N GLU A 481 -23.24 19.12 6.42
CA GLU A 481 -24.35 18.34 5.88
C GLU A 481 -24.59 18.66 4.41
N LEU A 482 -24.89 17.61 3.63
CA LEU A 482 -25.45 17.73 2.28
C LEU A 482 -26.92 17.32 2.32
N LEU A 483 -27.80 18.17 1.79
CA LEU A 483 -29.25 18.00 1.84
C LEU A 483 -29.89 18.06 0.45
N ASP A 484 -30.96 17.30 0.25
CA ASP A 484 -31.79 17.22 -0.95
C ASP A 484 -33.10 17.99 -0.75
N ASP A 485 -33.50 18.80 -1.74
CA ASP A 485 -34.75 19.55 -1.72
C ASP A 485 -35.91 18.68 -2.22
N GLN A 486 -36.77 18.21 -1.31
CA GLN A 486 -37.92 17.38 -1.68
C GLN A 486 -39.15 18.17 -2.15
N SER A 487 -39.05 19.49 -2.33
CA SER A 487 -40.20 20.34 -2.68
C SER A 487 -40.80 20.07 -4.07
N GLY A 488 -40.16 19.21 -4.88
CA GLY A 488 -40.68 18.77 -6.18
C GLY A 488 -41.55 17.50 -6.16
N SER A 489 -41.76 16.87 -4.99
CA SER A 489 -42.63 15.70 -4.86
C SER A 489 -44.11 16.13 -4.74
N VAL A 490 -44.94 15.68 -5.70
CA VAL A 490 -46.27 16.20 -6.09
C VAL A 490 -47.40 16.00 -5.04
N VAL A 491 -47.15 16.05 -3.72
CA VAL A 491 -48.18 15.62 -2.74
C VAL A 491 -48.56 16.61 -1.64
N ASP A 492 -47.94 17.80 -1.51
CA ASP A 492 -48.37 18.73 -0.45
C ASP A 492 -48.18 20.22 -0.84
N PRO A 493 -49.24 21.07 -0.85
CA PRO A 493 -49.14 22.50 -1.15
C PRO A 493 -48.71 23.37 0.03
N SER A 494 -48.24 22.78 1.14
CA SER A 494 -47.61 23.55 2.22
C SER A 494 -46.22 24.02 1.79
N HIS A 495 -46.07 25.33 1.61
CA HIS A 495 -44.88 26.06 1.10
C HIS A 495 -43.59 25.95 1.96
N THR A 496 -43.38 24.87 2.71
CA THR A 496 -42.14 24.68 3.48
C THR A 496 -41.18 23.78 2.72
N GLN A 497 -40.03 24.33 2.29
CA GLN A 497 -38.91 23.55 1.75
C GLN A 497 -38.58 22.40 2.70
N ARG A 498 -38.73 21.17 2.22
CA ARG A 498 -38.50 19.96 3.02
C ARG A 498 -37.15 19.37 2.64
N TRP A 499 -36.16 19.65 3.48
CA TRP A 499 -34.79 19.18 3.30
C TRP A 499 -34.60 17.78 3.86
N LYS A 500 -34.05 16.87 3.06
CA LYS A 500 -33.61 15.54 3.51
C LYS A 500 -32.08 15.49 3.56
N THR A 501 -31.50 15.21 4.71
CA THR A 501 -30.05 14.99 4.83
C THR A 501 -29.63 13.74 4.07
N LEU A 502 -28.67 13.88 3.17
CA LEU A 502 -28.06 12.79 2.39
C LEU A 502 -26.77 12.29 3.03
N ALA A 503 -25.95 13.21 3.56
CA ALA A 503 -24.71 12.89 4.25
C ALA A 503 -24.40 13.93 5.32
N ILE A 504 -23.68 13.49 6.35
CA ILE A 504 -23.21 14.32 7.46
C ILE A 504 -21.80 13.90 7.84
N VAL A 505 -20.94 14.86 8.15
CA VAL A 505 -19.60 14.62 8.70
C VAL A 505 -19.29 15.66 9.77
N ARG A 506 -18.56 15.24 10.80
CA ARG A 506 -18.13 16.08 11.91
C ARG A 506 -16.64 15.91 12.14
N GLY A 507 -15.98 16.96 12.59
CA GLY A 507 -14.56 16.91 12.88
C GLY A 507 -14.05 18.23 13.40
N THR A 508 -12.73 18.33 13.46
CA THR A 508 -12.03 19.58 13.74
C THR A 508 -11.04 19.88 12.62
N PHE A 509 -10.73 21.15 12.42
CA PHE A 509 -9.63 21.58 11.57
C PHE A 509 -8.89 22.76 12.22
N GLY A 510 -7.58 22.84 12.00
CA GLY A 510 -6.71 23.91 12.47
C GLY A 510 -6.12 24.75 11.32
N PRO A 511 -5.34 25.80 11.63
CA PRO A 511 -4.60 26.58 10.62
C PRO A 511 -3.66 25.75 9.74
N GLU A 512 -3.10 24.66 10.28
CA GLU A 512 -2.23 23.71 9.59
C GLU A 512 -2.93 22.88 8.52
N ASP A 513 -4.26 22.70 8.63
CA ASP A 513 -5.08 22.01 7.64
C ASP A 513 -5.49 22.93 6.47
N CYS A 514 -5.23 24.23 6.58
CA CYS A 514 -5.59 25.22 5.59
C CYS A 514 -4.56 25.30 4.45
N TYR A 515 -5.00 25.06 3.22
CA TYR A 515 -4.25 25.38 2.01
C TYR A 515 -4.54 26.83 1.59
N GLY A 516 -3.65 27.74 1.98
CA GLY A 516 -3.91 29.18 1.86
C GLY A 516 -4.96 29.61 2.89
N ASP A 517 -6.10 30.10 2.41
CA ASP A 517 -7.18 30.60 3.29
C ASP A 517 -8.28 29.55 3.56
N VAL A 518 -8.19 28.34 2.99
CA VAL A 518 -9.27 27.33 3.03
C VAL A 518 -8.81 25.95 3.49
N ALA A 519 -9.66 25.21 4.19
CA ALA A 519 -9.49 23.80 4.56
C ALA A 519 -10.48 22.92 3.79
N GLU A 520 -10.07 21.69 3.44
CA GLU A 520 -10.94 20.70 2.81
C GLU A 520 -11.70 19.88 3.85
N ILE A 521 -13.01 19.72 3.66
CA ILE A 521 -13.86 18.83 4.46
C ILE A 521 -14.55 17.85 3.52
N LYS A 522 -14.33 16.55 3.73
CA LYS A 522 -14.88 15.46 2.91
C LYS A 522 -15.89 14.63 3.69
N PHE A 523 -16.92 14.15 3.01
CA PHE A 523 -17.83 13.13 3.54
C PHE A 523 -17.13 11.78 3.59
N GLU A 524 -17.62 10.85 4.42
CA GLU A 524 -17.07 9.49 4.50
C GLU A 524 -17.10 8.75 3.16
N ARG A 525 -18.14 9.01 2.34
CA ARG A 525 -18.28 8.49 0.97
C ARG A 525 -18.85 9.57 0.06
N PRO A 526 -18.42 9.61 -1.22
CA PRO A 526 -19.02 10.53 -2.19
C PRO A 526 -20.52 10.29 -2.36
N VAL A 527 -21.29 11.36 -2.49
CA VAL A 527 -22.75 11.32 -2.56
C VAL A 527 -23.22 11.59 -3.98
N PRO A 528 -23.87 10.64 -4.67
CA PRO A 528 -24.38 10.87 -6.01
C PRO A 528 -25.52 11.90 -5.99
N ILE A 529 -25.46 12.85 -6.92
CA ILE A 529 -26.50 13.87 -7.11
C ILE A 529 -27.08 13.81 -8.53
N LYS A 530 -28.30 14.31 -8.69
CA LYS A 530 -29.00 14.37 -9.97
C LYS A 530 -28.82 15.74 -10.63
N GLU A 531 -28.74 15.73 -11.96
CA GLU A 531 -28.73 16.96 -12.74
C GLU A 531 -30.04 17.74 -12.55
N ASN A 532 -29.94 19.07 -12.56
CA ASN A 532 -31.04 20.01 -12.43
C ASN A 532 -31.90 19.85 -11.16
N VAL A 533 -31.38 19.15 -10.14
CA VAL A 533 -31.99 19.05 -8.81
C VAL A 533 -31.27 19.99 -7.85
N LYS A 534 -32.03 20.64 -6.96
CA LYS A 534 -31.50 21.56 -5.96
C LYS A 534 -31.05 20.81 -4.71
N TYR A 535 -29.82 21.05 -4.31
CA TYR A 535 -29.20 20.56 -3.09
C TYR A 535 -28.79 21.73 -2.20
N ALA A 536 -28.58 21.49 -0.92
CA ALA A 536 -27.97 22.47 -0.01
C ALA A 536 -26.77 21.87 0.72
N VAL A 537 -25.71 22.66 0.84
CA VAL A 537 -24.63 22.38 1.79
C VAL A 537 -24.84 23.26 3.01
N ARG A 538 -24.84 22.66 4.20
CA ARG A 538 -24.96 23.36 5.48
C ARG A 538 -23.73 23.09 6.35
N LEU A 539 -23.06 24.15 6.76
CA LEU A 539 -21.90 24.15 7.64
C LEU A 539 -22.28 24.80 8.96
N ARG A 540 -22.14 24.07 10.07
CA ARG A 540 -22.10 24.65 11.41
C ARG A 540 -20.67 24.64 11.88
N ASN A 541 -20.17 25.79 12.28
CA ASN A 541 -18.78 25.92 12.71
C ASN A 541 -18.70 26.55 14.10
N HIS A 542 -17.78 26.07 14.93
CA HIS A 542 -17.52 26.60 16.27
C HIS A 542 -16.04 26.91 16.39
N GLY A 543 -15.71 28.16 16.69
CA GLY A 543 -14.32 28.61 16.84
C GLY A 543 -14.18 30.11 16.60
N SER A 544 -12.94 30.56 16.50
CA SER A 544 -12.60 31.97 16.25
C SER A 544 -13.09 32.46 14.87
N ARG A 545 -13.02 33.76 14.63
CA ARG A 545 -13.42 34.34 13.33
C ARG A 545 -12.58 33.80 12.17
N THR A 546 -13.22 33.64 11.02
CA THR A 546 -12.64 33.13 9.78
C THR A 546 -12.54 34.23 8.72
N ASN A 547 -11.80 33.95 7.65
CA ASN A 547 -11.96 34.62 6.36
C ASN A 547 -13.39 34.38 5.81
N ASN A 548 -13.77 35.19 4.83
CA ASN A 548 -14.97 34.98 4.01
C ASN A 548 -14.70 35.39 2.58
N GLY A 549 -15.48 34.85 1.66
CA GLY A 549 -15.53 35.32 0.29
C GLY A 549 -16.53 36.46 0.10
N ASP A 550 -16.30 37.27 -0.91
CA ASP A 550 -17.18 38.34 -1.40
C ASP A 550 -17.16 38.38 -2.94
N GLY A 551 -18.16 39.03 -3.55
CA GLY A 551 -18.29 39.10 -5.01
C GLY A 551 -18.64 37.74 -5.62
N GLY A 552 -19.64 37.09 -5.02
CA GLY A 552 -20.07 35.74 -5.38
C GLY A 552 -20.67 35.64 -6.77
N LEU A 553 -20.36 34.53 -7.44
CA LEU A 553 -20.81 34.15 -8.77
C LEU A 553 -21.99 33.19 -8.63
N SER A 554 -23.08 33.46 -9.35
CA SER A 554 -24.25 32.57 -9.40
C SER A 554 -23.97 31.27 -10.15
N GLN A 555 -22.93 31.24 -11.00
CA GLN A 555 -22.50 30.05 -11.73
C GLN A 555 -20.98 29.97 -11.78
N VAL A 556 -20.45 28.75 -11.60
CA VAL A 556 -19.05 28.43 -11.86
C VAL A 556 -18.96 27.19 -12.72
N LYS A 557 -18.00 27.19 -13.66
CA LYS A 557 -17.71 26.04 -14.53
C LYS A 557 -16.53 25.27 -13.96
N GLY A 558 -16.74 24.01 -13.63
CA GLY A 558 -15.71 23.08 -13.16
C GLY A 558 -14.70 22.70 -14.25
N PRO A 559 -13.57 22.06 -13.88
CA PRO A 559 -12.51 21.69 -14.83
C PRO A 559 -12.98 20.69 -15.92
N ASP A 560 -13.96 19.85 -15.60
CA ASP A 560 -14.59 18.90 -16.52
C ASP A 560 -15.70 19.53 -17.39
N GLY A 561 -15.94 20.83 -17.20
CA GLY A 561 -16.97 21.58 -17.90
C GLY A 561 -18.37 21.52 -17.30
N CYS A 562 -18.57 20.82 -16.17
CA CYS A 562 -19.82 20.84 -15.42
C CYS A 562 -20.08 22.24 -14.83
N ILE A 563 -21.31 22.74 -14.93
CA ILE A 563 -21.72 24.05 -14.42
C ILE A 563 -22.47 23.88 -13.10
N PHE A 564 -21.91 24.44 -12.04
CA PHE A 564 -22.56 24.55 -10.74
C PHE A 564 -23.27 25.90 -10.65
N THR A 565 -24.57 25.87 -10.38
CA THR A 565 -25.39 27.07 -10.16
C THR A 565 -25.69 27.22 -8.67
N PHE A 566 -25.34 28.35 -8.07
CA PHE A 566 -25.54 28.65 -6.65
C PHE A 566 -26.71 29.62 -6.42
N THR A 567 -27.48 29.37 -5.37
CA THR A 567 -28.61 30.21 -4.93
C THR A 567 -28.65 30.33 -3.41
N ASP A 568 -29.37 31.33 -2.91
CA ASP A 568 -29.55 31.52 -1.47
C ASP A 568 -30.25 30.32 -0.82
N CYS A 569 -29.87 30.04 0.42
CA CYS A 569 -30.40 28.92 1.19
C CYS A 569 -31.14 29.43 2.42
N SER A 570 -32.38 29.00 2.59
CA SER A 570 -33.20 29.29 3.78
C SER A 570 -32.60 28.72 5.08
N LEU A 571 -31.67 27.76 4.98
CA LEU A 571 -30.95 27.18 6.10
C LEU A 571 -29.76 28.02 6.58
N SER A 572 -29.43 29.12 5.90
CA SER A 572 -28.26 29.95 6.21
C SER A 572 -28.61 31.06 7.20
N PHE A 573 -28.43 30.80 8.49
CA PHE A 573 -28.70 31.75 9.56
C PHE A 573 -27.47 32.55 10.01
N ASN A 574 -26.29 32.22 9.50
CA ASN A 574 -25.04 32.91 9.81
C ASN A 574 -24.58 33.89 8.70
N GLY A 575 -25.44 34.12 7.71
CA GLY A 575 -25.28 35.20 6.73
C GLY A 575 -24.63 34.81 5.40
N THR A 576 -24.20 33.55 5.22
CA THR A 576 -23.72 33.06 3.92
C THR A 576 -24.85 33.08 2.89
N ASN A 577 -24.56 33.61 1.71
CA ASN A 577 -25.50 33.70 0.60
C ASN A 577 -24.75 33.60 -0.74
N HIS A 578 -25.45 33.77 -1.86
CA HIS A 578 -24.85 33.69 -3.20
C HIS A 578 -23.78 34.76 -3.44
N THR A 579 -23.79 35.89 -2.72
CA THR A 579 -22.85 37.01 -2.90
C THR A 579 -21.63 36.97 -1.98
N ARG A 580 -21.76 36.40 -0.76
CA ARG A 580 -20.69 36.41 0.26
C ARG A 580 -20.80 35.29 1.30
N GLY A 581 -19.71 35.06 2.03
CA GLY A 581 -19.68 34.19 3.21
C GLY A 581 -18.74 32.98 3.07
N GLN A 582 -19.20 31.84 3.57
CA GLN A 582 -18.48 30.57 3.65
C GLN A 582 -18.74 29.63 2.45
N ILE A 583 -18.08 28.48 2.45
CA ILE A 583 -18.22 27.41 1.44
C ILE A 583 -17.81 27.90 0.03
N PRO A 584 -16.53 28.26 -0.19
CA PRO A 584 -16.07 28.79 -1.48
C PRO A 584 -16.05 27.76 -2.62
N GLN A 585 -15.78 26.47 -2.36
CA GLN A 585 -15.65 25.46 -3.41
C GLN A 585 -16.31 24.13 -3.03
N ILE A 586 -16.71 23.36 -4.04
CA ILE A 586 -17.24 22.01 -3.91
C ILE A 586 -16.22 21.02 -4.49
N LEU A 587 -15.97 19.92 -3.77
CA LEU A 587 -15.18 18.79 -4.25
C LEU A 587 -16.11 17.71 -4.80
N TYR A 588 -15.85 17.22 -6.02
CA TYR A 588 -16.72 16.25 -6.69
C TYR A 588 -15.96 15.33 -7.64
N TYR A 589 -16.57 14.19 -7.94
CA TYR A 589 -16.17 13.29 -9.02
C TYR A 589 -17.18 13.38 -10.17
N SER A 590 -16.70 13.14 -11.39
CA SER A 590 -17.49 13.16 -12.62
C SER A 590 -17.28 11.85 -13.37
N THR A 591 -18.35 11.13 -13.68
CA THR A 591 -18.30 9.99 -14.61
C THR A 591 -18.56 10.48 -16.02
N PRO A 592 -17.65 10.27 -16.99
CA PRO A 592 -17.87 10.67 -18.38
C PRO A 592 -19.11 9.97 -18.98
N GLN A 593 -19.92 10.73 -19.73
CA GLN A 593 -21.24 10.34 -20.24
C GLN A 593 -21.22 9.53 -21.56
N ASP A 594 -20.09 9.01 -22.03
CA ASP A 594 -20.04 8.17 -23.24
C ASP A 594 -20.53 6.74 -22.95
N THR A 595 -21.81 6.60 -22.63
CA THR A 595 -22.38 5.37 -22.05
C THR A 595 -22.38 4.16 -23.00
N GLU A 596 -22.48 4.33 -24.32
CA GLU A 596 -22.48 3.17 -25.24
C GLU A 596 -21.07 2.68 -25.58
N SER A 597 -20.11 3.58 -25.82
CA SER A 597 -18.73 3.18 -26.11
C SER A 597 -18.03 2.67 -24.86
N VAL A 598 -18.30 3.26 -23.69
CA VAL A 598 -17.75 2.80 -22.41
C VAL A 598 -18.37 1.48 -21.96
N GLN A 599 -19.69 1.27 -22.17
CA GLN A 599 -20.32 -0.02 -21.89
C GLN A 599 -19.79 -1.11 -22.83
N ASN A 600 -19.68 -0.84 -24.13
CA ASN A 600 -19.08 -1.80 -25.07
C ASN A 600 -17.62 -2.12 -24.72
N THR A 601 -16.85 -1.12 -24.28
CA THR A 601 -15.45 -1.31 -23.83
C THR A 601 -15.40 -2.13 -22.54
N ARG A 602 -16.34 -1.91 -21.61
CA ARG A 602 -16.46 -2.68 -20.37
C ARG A 602 -16.87 -4.12 -20.67
N ASP A 603 -17.88 -4.35 -21.50
CA ASP A 603 -18.34 -5.68 -21.88
C ASP A 603 -17.23 -6.47 -22.59
N LEU A 604 -16.45 -5.79 -23.45
CA LEU A 604 -15.28 -6.36 -24.10
C LEU A 604 -14.17 -6.69 -23.09
N ALA A 605 -13.90 -5.82 -22.13
CA ALA A 605 -12.93 -6.05 -21.08
C ALA A 605 -13.33 -7.21 -20.15
N GLU A 606 -14.61 -7.30 -19.76
CA GLU A 606 -15.17 -8.40 -18.98
C GLU A 606 -15.06 -9.73 -19.74
N LEU A 607 -15.36 -9.73 -21.04
CA LEU A 607 -15.21 -10.90 -21.91
C LEU A 607 -13.74 -11.33 -22.03
N GLN A 608 -12.82 -10.38 -22.21
CA GLN A 608 -11.39 -10.65 -22.30
C GLN A 608 -10.84 -11.18 -20.97
N ALA A 609 -11.21 -10.57 -19.85
CA ALA A 609 -10.83 -11.04 -18.50
C ALA A 609 -11.30 -12.48 -18.27
N ARG A 610 -12.54 -12.80 -18.64
CA ARG A 610 -13.10 -14.15 -18.57
C ARG A 610 -12.30 -15.17 -19.38
N ARG A 611 -11.98 -14.82 -20.64
CA ARG A 611 -11.20 -15.67 -21.54
C ARG A 611 -9.80 -15.93 -20.99
N ASN A 612 -9.14 -14.89 -20.49
CA ASN A 612 -7.82 -15.00 -19.90
C ASN A 612 -7.83 -15.88 -18.65
N ALA A 613 -8.81 -15.68 -17.74
CA ALA A 613 -8.96 -16.51 -16.54
C ALA A 613 -9.12 -17.99 -16.90
N LEU A 614 -10.03 -18.32 -17.84
CA LEU A 614 -10.24 -19.67 -18.31
C LEU A 614 -9.00 -20.29 -18.97
N SER A 615 -8.27 -19.50 -19.77
CA SER A 615 -7.04 -19.95 -20.42
C SER A 615 -5.95 -20.33 -19.40
N ILE A 616 -5.72 -19.48 -18.40
CA ILE A 616 -4.76 -19.76 -17.32
C ILE A 616 -5.19 -21.01 -16.54
N CYS A 617 -6.48 -21.13 -16.19
CA CYS A 617 -7.00 -22.29 -15.48
C CYS A 617 -6.83 -23.58 -16.29
N ASN A 618 -7.05 -23.52 -17.60
CA ASN A 618 -6.84 -24.66 -18.49
C ASN A 618 -5.38 -25.12 -18.48
N SER A 619 -4.43 -24.19 -18.59
CA SER A 619 -2.99 -24.51 -18.54
C SER A 619 -2.60 -25.16 -17.22
N VAL A 620 -3.11 -24.66 -16.09
CA VAL A 620 -2.85 -25.24 -14.76
C VAL A 620 -3.42 -26.65 -14.64
N VAL A 621 -4.69 -26.85 -15.03
CA VAL A 621 -5.34 -28.17 -14.96
C VAL A 621 -4.67 -29.17 -15.88
N LYS A 622 -4.27 -28.74 -17.10
CA LYS A 622 -3.52 -29.58 -18.03
C LYS A 622 -2.22 -30.08 -17.41
N ILE A 623 -1.44 -29.20 -16.78
CA ILE A 623 -0.20 -29.58 -16.11
C ILE A 623 -0.46 -30.53 -14.93
N ALA A 624 -1.47 -30.24 -14.11
CA ALA A 624 -1.83 -31.13 -13.00
C ALA A 624 -2.24 -32.53 -13.50
N ALA A 625 -3.00 -32.60 -14.59
CA ALA A 625 -3.40 -33.87 -15.22
C ALA A 625 -2.19 -34.62 -15.81
N GLU A 626 -1.31 -33.93 -16.54
CA GLU A 626 -0.08 -34.50 -17.08
C GLU A 626 0.82 -35.07 -15.98
N LEU A 627 1.02 -34.33 -14.88
CA LEU A 627 1.80 -34.77 -13.73
C LEU A 627 1.14 -35.96 -13.02
N SER A 628 -0.19 -35.96 -12.88
CA SER A 628 -0.94 -37.07 -12.29
C SER A 628 -0.79 -38.35 -13.11
N ILE A 629 -0.90 -38.27 -14.43
CA ILE A 629 -0.73 -39.43 -15.33
C ILE A 629 0.70 -39.97 -15.24
N LYS A 630 1.70 -39.08 -15.25
CA LYS A 630 3.11 -39.47 -15.08
C LYS A 630 3.33 -40.14 -13.72
N ALA A 631 2.84 -39.56 -12.62
CA ALA A 631 2.96 -40.14 -11.29
C ALA A 631 2.30 -41.53 -11.18
N GLN A 632 1.11 -41.70 -11.78
CA GLN A 632 0.44 -43.00 -11.84
C GLN A 632 1.21 -44.05 -12.65
N SER A 633 1.89 -43.64 -13.73
CA SER A 633 2.64 -44.56 -14.59
C SER A 633 3.91 -45.15 -13.95
N VAL A 634 4.43 -44.53 -12.89
CA VAL A 634 5.62 -45.01 -12.18
C VAL A 634 5.29 -46.13 -11.20
N GLU A 635 4.00 -46.33 -10.85
CA GLU A 635 3.53 -47.32 -9.87
C GLU A 635 4.27 -47.28 -8.51
N ASP A 636 4.79 -46.11 -8.14
CA ASP A 636 5.52 -45.88 -6.89
C ASP A 636 4.67 -45.08 -5.90
N TYR A 637 4.46 -45.66 -4.71
CA TYR A 637 3.67 -45.06 -3.64
C TYR A 637 4.25 -43.73 -3.13
N ASP A 638 5.57 -43.60 -3.08
CA ASP A 638 6.24 -42.39 -2.58
C ASP A 638 6.07 -41.23 -3.59
N VAL A 639 6.09 -41.53 -4.89
CA VAL A 639 5.82 -40.56 -5.96
C VAL A 639 4.37 -40.08 -5.94
N LEU A 640 3.41 -41.00 -5.71
CA LEU A 640 1.99 -40.65 -5.56
C LEU A 640 1.73 -39.79 -4.32
N CYS A 641 2.35 -40.13 -3.19
CA CYS A 641 2.30 -39.30 -1.98
C CYS A 641 2.88 -37.91 -2.22
N ALA A 642 4.04 -37.82 -2.88
CA ALA A 642 4.70 -36.57 -3.20
C ALA A 642 3.82 -35.68 -4.10
N PHE A 643 3.17 -36.26 -5.12
CA PHE A 643 2.17 -35.56 -5.94
C PHE A 643 1.03 -35.00 -5.09
N GLY A 644 0.45 -35.82 -4.21
CA GLY A 644 -0.62 -35.40 -3.30
C GLY A 644 -0.23 -34.28 -2.33
N THR A 645 1.05 -34.20 -1.95
CA THR A 645 1.60 -33.13 -1.10
C THR A 645 2.19 -31.95 -1.86
N SER A 646 2.19 -31.98 -3.19
CA SER A 646 2.80 -30.93 -4.01
C SER A 646 2.04 -29.61 -3.91
N HIS A 647 2.74 -28.50 -4.17
CA HIS A 647 2.14 -27.16 -4.21
C HIS A 647 1.06 -27.04 -5.30
N VAL A 648 1.16 -27.80 -6.39
CA VAL A 648 0.13 -27.88 -7.44
C VAL A 648 -1.21 -28.31 -6.84
N VAL A 649 -1.19 -29.40 -6.06
CA VAL A 649 -2.41 -30.03 -5.51
C VAL A 649 -2.88 -29.34 -4.24
N THR A 650 -1.96 -28.98 -3.35
CA THR A 650 -2.31 -28.45 -2.01
C THR A 650 -2.51 -26.94 -1.97
N MET A 651 -2.03 -26.19 -2.97
CA MET A 651 -2.09 -24.73 -2.99
C MET A 651 -2.69 -24.18 -4.28
N LEU A 652 -2.08 -24.43 -5.44
CA LEU A 652 -2.46 -23.76 -6.69
C LEU A 652 -3.87 -24.13 -7.16
N LEU A 653 -4.18 -25.43 -7.25
CA LEU A 653 -5.51 -25.89 -7.67
C LEU A 653 -6.62 -25.40 -6.72
N PRO A 654 -6.54 -25.57 -5.38
CA PRO A 654 -7.54 -25.05 -4.45
C PRO A 654 -7.77 -23.54 -4.58
N LEU A 655 -6.70 -22.74 -4.68
CA LEU A 655 -6.81 -21.29 -4.79
C LEU A 655 -7.49 -20.86 -6.10
N ILE A 656 -7.13 -21.48 -7.22
CA ILE A 656 -7.76 -21.21 -8.51
C ILE A 656 -9.25 -21.57 -8.49
N PHE A 657 -9.60 -22.76 -7.98
CA PHE A 657 -10.99 -23.21 -7.94
C PHE A 657 -11.88 -22.36 -7.04
N ALA A 658 -11.34 -21.82 -5.94
CA ALA A 658 -12.06 -20.88 -5.09
C ALA A 658 -12.52 -19.62 -5.86
N HIS A 659 -11.81 -19.23 -6.92
CA HIS A 659 -12.09 -18.03 -7.70
C HIS A 659 -12.84 -18.28 -9.02
N LEU A 660 -13.09 -19.54 -9.40
CA LEU A 660 -13.82 -19.86 -10.63
C LEU A 660 -15.33 -19.64 -10.57
N GLY A 661 -15.93 -19.46 -9.39
CA GLY A 661 -17.38 -19.30 -9.23
C GLY A 661 -18.02 -18.25 -10.16
N PRO A 662 -17.51 -17.01 -10.22
CA PRO A 662 -18.06 -15.97 -11.10
C PRO A 662 -17.87 -16.25 -12.60
N VAL A 663 -16.84 -17.02 -12.96
CA VAL A 663 -16.61 -17.47 -14.34
C VAL A 663 -17.59 -18.60 -14.70
N ALA A 664 -17.82 -19.53 -13.75
CA ALA A 664 -18.68 -20.70 -13.88
C ALA A 664 -20.17 -20.38 -14.10
N THR A 665 -20.66 -19.27 -13.55
CA THR A 665 -22.05 -18.84 -13.73
C THR A 665 -22.38 -18.48 -15.18
N SER A 666 -21.37 -18.15 -15.99
CA SER A 666 -21.54 -17.78 -17.40
C SER A 666 -21.23 -18.91 -18.39
N ASP A 667 -20.35 -19.85 -18.04
CA ASP A 667 -20.11 -21.10 -18.80
C ASP A 667 -19.97 -22.32 -17.86
N PRO A 668 -21.10 -22.96 -17.49
CA PRO A 668 -21.10 -24.04 -16.51
C PRO A 668 -20.36 -25.30 -16.96
N ARG A 669 -20.30 -25.55 -18.28
CA ARG A 669 -19.78 -26.80 -18.86
C ARG A 669 -18.27 -26.94 -18.67
N VAL A 670 -17.56 -25.83 -18.83
CA VAL A 670 -16.11 -25.75 -18.67
C VAL A 670 -15.73 -25.92 -17.19
N CYS A 671 -16.50 -25.34 -16.27
CA CYS A 671 -16.23 -25.47 -14.84
C CYS A 671 -16.54 -26.86 -14.28
N LEU A 672 -17.61 -27.52 -14.74
CA LEU A 672 -17.91 -28.93 -14.41
C LEU A 672 -16.75 -29.87 -14.80
N HIS A 673 -16.10 -29.64 -15.94
CA HIS A 673 -14.92 -30.38 -16.35
C HIS A 673 -13.76 -30.21 -15.37
N TYR A 674 -13.49 -28.97 -14.94
CA TYR A 674 -12.41 -28.67 -13.99
C TYR A 674 -12.66 -29.23 -12.58
N TYR A 675 -13.89 -29.10 -12.07
CA TYR A 675 -14.27 -29.69 -10.79
C TYR A 675 -14.20 -31.22 -10.83
N TYR A 676 -14.60 -31.84 -11.94
CA TYR A 676 -14.45 -33.29 -12.12
C TYR A 676 -12.99 -33.72 -12.05
N TYR A 677 -12.07 -33.02 -12.73
CA TYR A 677 -10.63 -33.31 -12.63
C TYR A 677 -10.09 -33.11 -11.22
N TYR A 678 -10.47 -32.05 -10.51
CA TYR A 678 -10.05 -31.86 -9.12
C TYR A 678 -10.53 -32.98 -8.21
N PHE A 679 -11.82 -33.34 -8.29
CA PHE A 679 -12.37 -34.44 -7.52
C PHE A 679 -11.69 -35.76 -7.89
N VAL A 680 -11.45 -36.06 -9.17
CA VAL A 680 -10.72 -37.27 -9.54
C VAL A 680 -9.28 -37.24 -9.00
N SER A 681 -8.57 -36.11 -9.08
CA SER A 681 -7.18 -36.02 -8.58
C SER A 681 -7.06 -36.03 -7.05
N VAL A 682 -8.07 -35.56 -6.30
CA VAL A 682 -8.03 -35.45 -4.82
C VAL A 682 -8.72 -36.62 -4.11
N THR A 683 -9.70 -37.27 -4.75
CA THR A 683 -10.51 -38.33 -4.11
C THR A 683 -9.90 -39.73 -4.28
N TYR A 684 -8.84 -39.90 -5.07
CA TYR A 684 -7.98 -41.09 -5.04
C TYR A 684 -6.93 -41.00 -3.90
N LYS A 685 -7.43 -40.73 -2.69
CA LYS A 685 -6.69 -40.91 -1.43
C LYS A 685 -6.86 -42.33 -0.91
#